data_AF-A0A2E9YF10-F1
#
_entry.id   AF-A0A2E9YF10-F1
#
_cell.length_a   1.000
_cell.length_b   1.000
_cell.length_c   1.000
_cell.angle_alpha   90.00
_cell.angle_beta   90.00
_cell.angle_gamma   90.00
#
_symmetry.space_group_name_H-M   'P 1'
#
loop_
_entity.id
_entity.type
_entity.pdbx_description
1 polymer ?
#
loop_
_entity_poly.entity_id
_entity_poly.type
_entity_poly.pdbx_seq_one_letter_code
_entity_poly.pdbx_strand_id
1 'polypeptide(L)'
;MFILLWTTSTVSAQSVEWSEKDLARNVHRAEESFEAGEMSRSYGLFAHLVSIAGDRAFLHFRFGSICTYTSKHLEEAEEHLMWAEDLGILGTEHAAEWHYYLGRVHHLRYEFNEAAEHYRLAIDTGKSKQAWMNDAKLFYGQCITERPEKIDAINLSIRSTLSSHSDDFFRLIEMSIHDGRILNTPEALRSKHDLRMGYVSTMHWLPSHRFAFYASYGQKGNTGLDIYRVSVDGMGEYGTPERLPFPINSDFDDCAPICISSDDNTETAGQLYFSSSRPESFGGYDIFQSNGWFFEPAIGLSDNLKATHLPYGINSTSDEWLYYTSLKNESRWLATNRKQDFEGKEIWEFDGNLESVVPIAIRLELPEASPSGRLIVKKEGSDAELITLESDHEAAIDFMVENGVNLTLSWKDKNGVSQWTEALSIPEATNSKIAMEPLAVGITDAGTFGILTRPSTYIEEPSLSWSENAMGMNQRSGTWLEPVDAEMAYQMRRQNSEPADIQRILLAEESEITGETTTGVKAIPNWVLNALEEIESINADNRPLTASIMRSKALILQNNMEVIQCWDAPGSIDWKLQVAIKRYGEPALGLLSEETRMLEETSERNVRQWKQWLNKVNTHIAGKVNISQDWLMLSDYLRAQAKANESALAQIQDMYRRIEAHLVYDRWVTEALPMSMPEFREHLLQITAQNQDVLNSVQLAATCGPDEPDSSNQRWIKVQELLWRALSESIVEVQELGVFDLPNMKDAQSWFIRSGGLLEDAEKSGSPQEQLVRGQAAVGLAWETFHKGASKRDRVERETHMTDSEWWSNFGATRHNTKDDYGDFDVFSSNNAPIVQQAELYLEELDVIRTKTPKTDGYKASMSHAIALRSSLENQLQTLFGGSTSRETPRSTPSQVQVRKVSEKVAKSTFEIANAAQSLSTTIKNIDAPAPPKTKPETISKNSELEDFQYTIQIGAFSSWPKDDLKWYASSTKIKSDNGIIRCFIGTFDGPSEANDFLNVIQVDIPDAFISKVPRDISISSPAKQSTQPTNLSEVDHTDSSSGNFQQFRLKICTVTAAMNSADKARLMRLGNEIPLVSRHVGNATAYYSKTYTNFADAEEALKTCKRRGFSDASLQILN
;
A
#
# COMPACT_ATOMS: atom_id res chain seq x y z
N MET A 1 -81.17 -12.91 -49.42
CA MET A 1 -81.43 -13.58 -50.72
C MET A 1 -80.26 -13.28 -51.64
N PHE A 2 -79.86 -14.28 -52.43
CA PHE A 2 -78.76 -14.34 -53.40
C PHE A 2 -78.55 -13.16 -54.41
N ILE A 3 -77.29 -13.04 -54.88
CA ILE A 3 -76.78 -12.63 -56.22
C ILE A 3 -76.94 -11.16 -56.71
N LEU A 4 -75.80 -10.46 -56.90
CA LEU A 4 -75.14 -10.08 -58.18
C LEU A 4 -73.82 -9.32 -57.84
N LEU A 5 -72.59 -9.64 -58.25
CA LEU A 5 -71.99 -10.11 -59.53
C LEU A 5 -71.66 -8.97 -60.51
N TRP A 6 -70.40 -8.47 -60.46
CA TRP A 6 -69.77 -7.66 -61.53
C TRP A 6 -68.29 -8.05 -61.74
N THR A 7 -68.01 -8.57 -62.95
CA THR A 7 -66.73 -8.68 -63.69
C THR A 7 -65.39 -8.50 -62.96
N THR A 8 -64.57 -9.56 -62.97
CA THR A 8 -63.12 -9.51 -62.73
C THR A 8 -62.36 -8.93 -63.93
N SER A 9 -61.66 -7.81 -63.74
CA SER A 9 -60.56 -7.37 -64.61
C SER A 9 -59.23 -7.75 -63.98
N THR A 10 -58.58 -8.82 -64.45
CA THR A 10 -57.29 -9.27 -63.92
C THR A 10 -56.17 -8.34 -64.37
N VAL A 11 -55.93 -7.27 -63.60
CA VAL A 11 -54.64 -6.58 -63.63
C VAL A 11 -53.64 -7.53 -62.98
N SER A 12 -52.82 -8.19 -63.80
CA SER A 12 -51.61 -8.83 -63.31
C SER A 12 -50.68 -7.73 -62.84
N ALA A 13 -50.58 -7.56 -61.51
CA ALA A 13 -49.37 -7.01 -60.93
C ALA A 13 -48.27 -8.02 -61.27
N GLN A 14 -47.42 -7.67 -62.24
CA GLN A 14 -46.24 -8.47 -62.55
C GLN A 14 -45.24 -8.27 -61.41
N SER A 15 -45.32 -9.15 -60.41
CA SER A 15 -44.13 -9.51 -59.65
C SER A 15 -43.09 -9.94 -60.67
N VAL A 16 -42.04 -9.13 -60.83
CA VAL A 16 -40.95 -9.45 -61.74
C VAL A 16 -40.31 -10.73 -61.21
N GLU A 17 -40.45 -11.84 -61.92
CA GLU A 17 -39.69 -13.05 -61.61
C GLU A 17 -38.21 -12.73 -61.89
N TRP A 18 -37.48 -12.38 -60.84
CA TRP A 18 -36.05 -12.14 -60.92
C TRP A 18 -35.36 -13.45 -61.30
N SER A 19 -34.55 -13.42 -62.36
CA SER A 19 -33.68 -14.56 -62.63
C SER A 19 -32.61 -14.67 -61.55
N GLU A 20 -32.15 -15.89 -61.23
CA GLU A 20 -31.01 -16.11 -60.32
C GLU A 20 -29.78 -15.27 -60.71
N LYS A 21 -29.61 -14.98 -62.00
CA LYS A 21 -28.52 -14.14 -62.51
C LYS A 21 -28.72 -12.65 -62.19
N ASP A 22 -29.95 -12.16 -62.22
CA ASP A 22 -30.28 -10.78 -61.82
C ASP A 22 -30.22 -10.63 -60.30
N LEU A 23 -30.61 -11.65 -59.54
CA LEU A 23 -30.47 -11.71 -58.08
C LEU A 23 -28.98 -11.70 -57.69
N ALA A 24 -28.19 -12.65 -58.18
CA ALA A 24 -26.75 -12.73 -57.91
C ALA A 24 -26.00 -11.43 -58.27
N ARG A 25 -26.37 -10.75 -59.37
CA ARG A 25 -25.76 -9.46 -59.75
C ARG A 25 -26.05 -8.35 -58.74
N ASN A 26 -27.25 -8.30 -58.18
CA ASN A 26 -27.60 -7.26 -57.20
C ASN A 26 -27.09 -7.61 -55.80
N VAL A 27 -26.99 -8.89 -55.43
CA VAL A 27 -26.28 -9.34 -54.22
C VAL A 27 -24.81 -8.95 -54.29
N HIS A 28 -24.12 -9.23 -55.41
CA HIS A 28 -22.74 -8.78 -55.63
C HIS A 28 -22.58 -7.26 -55.45
N ARG A 29 -23.51 -6.47 -56.01
CA ARG A 29 -23.51 -5.00 -55.88
C ARG A 29 -23.75 -4.51 -54.44
N ALA A 30 -24.50 -5.27 -53.65
CA ALA A 30 -24.76 -4.97 -52.25
C ALA A 30 -23.53 -5.32 -51.39
N GLU A 31 -22.91 -6.49 -51.61
CA GLU A 31 -21.61 -6.85 -51.02
C GLU A 31 -20.53 -5.83 -51.39
N GLU A 32 -20.44 -5.36 -52.66
CA GLU A 32 -19.50 -4.30 -53.07
C GLU A 32 -19.68 -2.99 -52.28
N SER A 33 -20.91 -2.66 -51.87
CA SER A 33 -21.17 -1.48 -51.02
C SER A 33 -20.85 -1.75 -49.55
N PHE A 34 -21.07 -2.98 -49.08
CA PHE A 34 -20.69 -3.44 -47.73
C PHE A 34 -19.17 -3.44 -47.53
N GLU A 35 -18.42 -4.06 -48.46
CA GLU A 35 -16.95 -4.09 -48.46
C GLU A 35 -16.33 -2.69 -48.60
N ALA A 36 -17.04 -1.75 -49.25
CA ALA A 36 -16.62 -0.36 -49.37
C ALA A 36 -16.93 0.51 -48.12
N GLY A 37 -17.66 -0.02 -47.13
CA GLY A 37 -18.11 0.73 -45.95
C GLY A 37 -19.31 1.65 -46.18
N GLU A 38 -19.96 1.59 -47.34
CA GLU A 38 -21.16 2.37 -47.68
C GLU A 38 -22.42 1.73 -47.04
N MET A 39 -22.44 1.63 -45.71
CA MET A 39 -23.46 0.92 -44.94
C MET A 39 -24.89 1.42 -45.20
N SER A 40 -25.14 2.73 -45.33
CA SER A 40 -26.48 3.26 -45.64
C SER A 40 -26.96 2.81 -47.03
N ARG A 41 -26.04 2.76 -48.00
CA ARG A 41 -26.31 2.28 -49.35
C ARG A 41 -26.52 0.76 -49.37
N SER A 42 -25.74 0.03 -48.58
CA SER A 42 -25.83 -1.42 -48.44
C SER A 42 -27.16 -1.84 -47.80
N TYR A 43 -27.56 -1.17 -46.71
CA TYR A 43 -28.87 -1.35 -46.06
C TYR A 43 -30.02 -1.23 -47.05
N GLY A 44 -30.07 -0.13 -47.82
CA GLY A 44 -31.11 0.08 -48.84
C GLY A 44 -31.13 -0.96 -49.97
N LEU A 45 -29.99 -1.59 -50.27
CA LEU A 45 -29.91 -2.70 -51.23
C LEU A 45 -30.35 -4.03 -50.60
N PHE A 46 -29.90 -4.35 -49.39
CA PHE A 46 -30.23 -5.60 -48.71
C PHE A 46 -31.69 -5.65 -48.21
N ALA A 47 -32.27 -4.55 -47.74
CA ALA A 47 -33.71 -4.46 -47.45
C ALA A 47 -34.56 -4.84 -48.68
N HIS A 48 -34.16 -4.35 -49.86
CA HIS A 48 -34.83 -4.69 -51.11
C HIS A 48 -34.62 -6.15 -51.52
N LEU A 49 -33.43 -6.72 -51.29
CA LEU A 49 -33.15 -8.13 -51.57
C LEU A 49 -33.93 -9.07 -50.64
N VAL A 50 -33.99 -8.79 -49.34
CA VAL A 50 -34.76 -9.58 -48.36
C VAL A 50 -36.27 -9.51 -48.65
N SER A 51 -36.81 -8.33 -49.00
CA SER A 51 -38.23 -8.21 -49.41
C SER A 51 -38.60 -8.96 -50.71
N ILE A 52 -37.61 -9.43 -51.48
CA ILE A 52 -37.81 -10.26 -52.69
C ILE A 52 -37.52 -11.75 -52.44
N ALA A 53 -36.51 -12.07 -51.62
CA ALA A 53 -35.94 -13.41 -51.47
C ALA A 53 -35.61 -13.76 -50.01
N GLY A 54 -36.53 -13.47 -49.09
CA GLY A 54 -36.42 -13.79 -47.65
C GLY A 54 -36.44 -15.28 -47.29
N ASP A 55 -36.36 -16.18 -48.27
CA ASP A 55 -36.10 -17.60 -48.07
C ASP A 55 -34.59 -17.93 -47.95
N ARG A 56 -33.71 -16.93 -48.08
CA ARG A 56 -32.25 -17.11 -48.11
C ARG A 56 -31.56 -16.60 -46.85
N ALA A 57 -31.06 -17.53 -46.02
CA ALA A 57 -30.30 -17.26 -44.79
C ALA A 57 -29.25 -16.15 -44.94
N PHE A 58 -28.47 -16.17 -46.04
CA PHE A 58 -27.41 -15.19 -46.30
C PHE A 58 -27.92 -13.74 -46.41
N LEU A 59 -29.10 -13.52 -46.99
CA LEU A 59 -29.64 -12.17 -47.15
C LEU A 59 -30.12 -11.60 -45.81
N HIS A 60 -30.73 -12.44 -44.97
CA HIS A 60 -31.08 -12.11 -43.60
C HIS A 60 -29.84 -11.82 -42.75
N PHE A 61 -28.85 -12.70 -42.80
CA PHE A 61 -27.57 -12.54 -42.11
C PHE A 61 -26.87 -11.23 -42.49
N ARG A 62 -26.74 -10.92 -43.79
CA ARG A 62 -26.11 -9.68 -44.24
C ARG A 62 -26.90 -8.44 -43.87
N PHE A 63 -28.22 -8.46 -43.99
CA PHE A 63 -29.05 -7.35 -43.57
C PHE A 63 -28.94 -7.07 -42.06
N GLY A 64 -29.03 -8.12 -41.22
CA GLY A 64 -28.82 -7.99 -39.78
C GLY A 64 -27.40 -7.50 -39.43
N SER A 65 -26.38 -8.01 -40.12
CA SER A 65 -24.98 -7.55 -39.98
C SER A 65 -24.79 -6.06 -40.31
N ILE A 66 -25.52 -5.53 -41.28
CA ILE A 66 -25.51 -4.08 -41.60
C ILE A 66 -26.19 -3.28 -40.50
N CYS A 67 -27.32 -3.78 -39.97
CA CYS A 67 -28.05 -3.13 -38.90
C CYS A 67 -27.22 -2.97 -37.60
N THR A 68 -26.22 -3.85 -37.34
CA THR A 68 -25.28 -3.66 -36.20
C THR A 68 -24.33 -2.46 -36.34
N TYR A 69 -24.35 -1.71 -37.44
CA TYR A 69 -23.55 -0.48 -37.58
C TYR A 69 -24.29 0.78 -37.11
N THR A 70 -25.45 0.65 -36.45
CA THR A 70 -26.16 1.74 -35.78
C THR A 70 -26.99 1.22 -34.60
N SER A 71 -27.08 2.03 -33.55
CA SER A 71 -27.96 1.80 -32.39
C SER A 71 -29.46 1.75 -32.74
N LYS A 72 -29.87 2.37 -33.85
CA LYS A 72 -31.29 2.50 -34.24
C LYS A 72 -31.94 1.22 -34.69
N HIS A 73 -31.18 0.37 -35.36
CA HIS A 73 -31.69 -0.84 -36.02
C HIS A 73 -31.29 -2.11 -35.25
N LEU A 74 -31.05 -2.01 -33.93
CA LEU A 74 -30.68 -3.14 -33.06
C LEU A 74 -31.78 -4.20 -32.87
N GLU A 75 -33.05 -3.85 -33.09
CA GLU A 75 -34.16 -4.82 -33.12
C GLU A 75 -34.16 -5.59 -34.46
N GLU A 76 -34.07 -4.88 -35.58
CA GLU A 76 -33.93 -5.48 -36.92
C GLU A 76 -32.65 -6.32 -37.05
N ALA A 77 -31.56 -5.92 -36.41
CA ALA A 77 -30.31 -6.66 -36.38
C ALA A 77 -30.49 -8.03 -35.73
N GLU A 78 -31.11 -8.10 -34.56
CA GLU A 78 -31.41 -9.34 -33.85
C GLU A 78 -32.41 -10.21 -34.63
N GLU A 79 -33.55 -9.65 -35.03
CA GLU A 79 -34.62 -10.39 -35.73
C GLU A 79 -34.09 -11.05 -37.02
N HIS A 80 -33.32 -10.31 -37.82
CA HIS A 80 -32.75 -10.86 -39.05
C HIS A 80 -31.53 -11.78 -38.82
N LEU A 81 -30.76 -11.62 -37.74
CA LEU A 81 -29.72 -12.60 -37.39
C LEU A 81 -30.35 -13.92 -36.91
N MET A 82 -31.41 -13.88 -36.09
CA MET A 82 -32.16 -15.07 -35.67
C MET A 82 -32.83 -15.77 -36.86
N TRP A 83 -33.48 -15.03 -37.76
CA TRP A 83 -34.03 -15.61 -39.00
C TRP A 83 -32.96 -16.25 -39.90
N ALA A 84 -31.72 -15.73 -39.88
CA ALA A 84 -30.63 -16.38 -40.59
C ALA A 84 -30.19 -17.71 -39.94
N GLU A 85 -30.25 -17.82 -38.60
CA GLU A 85 -30.02 -19.08 -37.87
C GLU A 85 -31.11 -20.12 -38.19
N ASP A 86 -32.39 -19.75 -38.12
CA ASP A 86 -33.53 -20.61 -38.48
C ASP A 86 -33.43 -21.12 -39.93
N LEU A 87 -32.97 -20.26 -40.85
CA LEU A 87 -32.72 -20.61 -42.26
C LEU A 87 -31.38 -21.34 -42.48
N GLY A 88 -30.59 -21.58 -41.43
CA GLY A 88 -29.43 -22.48 -41.43
C GLY A 88 -28.05 -21.84 -41.68
N ILE A 89 -27.85 -20.55 -41.43
CA ILE A 89 -26.57 -19.85 -41.66
C ILE A 89 -25.38 -20.50 -40.93
N LEU A 90 -25.62 -21.10 -39.75
CA LEU A 90 -24.60 -21.83 -38.97
C LEU A 90 -24.06 -23.09 -39.67
N GLY A 91 -24.77 -23.60 -40.69
CA GLY A 91 -24.28 -24.68 -41.57
C GLY A 91 -23.35 -24.21 -42.70
N THR A 92 -23.04 -22.91 -42.77
CA THR A 92 -22.27 -22.27 -43.87
C THR A 92 -20.91 -21.74 -43.39
N GLU A 93 -20.08 -21.24 -44.30
CA GLU A 93 -18.80 -20.63 -43.92
C GLU A 93 -18.92 -19.26 -43.21
N HIS A 94 -20.14 -18.73 -43.05
CA HIS A 94 -20.43 -17.49 -42.32
C HIS A 94 -20.72 -17.71 -40.83
N ALA A 95 -20.76 -18.95 -40.31
CA ALA A 95 -21.12 -19.20 -38.91
C ALA A 95 -20.29 -18.39 -37.89
N ALA A 96 -18.97 -18.33 -38.06
CA ALA A 96 -18.08 -17.52 -37.22
C ALA A 96 -18.33 -16.01 -37.33
N GLU A 97 -18.71 -15.55 -38.53
CA GLU A 97 -19.00 -14.14 -38.83
C GLU A 97 -20.38 -13.73 -38.28
N TRP A 98 -21.36 -14.64 -38.29
CA TRP A 98 -22.65 -14.48 -37.63
C TRP A 98 -22.49 -14.33 -36.11
N HIS A 99 -21.65 -15.15 -35.46
CA HIS A 99 -21.34 -14.98 -34.04
C HIS A 99 -20.67 -13.62 -33.74
N TYR A 100 -19.79 -13.11 -34.63
CA TYR A 100 -19.25 -11.75 -34.47
C TYR A 100 -20.35 -10.68 -34.50
N TYR A 101 -21.27 -10.74 -35.47
CA TYR A 101 -22.35 -9.76 -35.58
C TYR A 101 -23.40 -9.87 -34.46
N LEU A 102 -23.75 -11.09 -34.00
CA LEU A 102 -24.60 -11.26 -32.82
C LEU A 102 -23.90 -10.74 -31.54
N GLY A 103 -22.59 -10.96 -31.40
CA GLY A 103 -21.78 -10.34 -30.35
C GLY A 103 -21.87 -8.81 -30.36
N ARG A 104 -21.88 -8.17 -31.55
CA ARG A 104 -22.11 -6.72 -31.67
C ARG A 104 -23.50 -6.29 -31.22
N VAL A 105 -24.56 -7.08 -31.44
CA VAL A 105 -25.92 -6.74 -30.96
C VAL A 105 -25.94 -6.66 -29.44
N HIS A 106 -25.44 -7.69 -28.76
CA HIS A 106 -25.36 -7.71 -27.29
C HIS A 106 -24.44 -6.61 -26.75
N HIS A 107 -23.26 -6.42 -27.37
CA HIS A 107 -22.32 -5.37 -26.96
C HIS A 107 -22.97 -3.98 -27.04
N LEU A 108 -23.66 -3.67 -28.14
CA LEU A 108 -24.36 -2.40 -28.32
C LEU A 108 -25.54 -2.21 -27.34
N ARG A 109 -26.04 -3.29 -26.72
CA ARG A 109 -27.08 -3.30 -25.67
C ARG A 109 -26.54 -3.27 -24.23
N TYR A 110 -25.23 -3.18 -24.04
CA TYR A 110 -24.53 -3.34 -22.74
C TYR A 110 -24.64 -4.76 -22.14
N GLU A 111 -24.97 -5.76 -22.96
CA GLU A 111 -25.04 -7.18 -22.61
C GLU A 111 -23.63 -7.80 -22.82
N PHE A 112 -22.67 -7.34 -22.01
CA PHE A 112 -21.23 -7.58 -22.24
C PHE A 112 -20.81 -9.06 -22.08
N ASN A 113 -21.48 -9.83 -21.23
CA ASN A 113 -21.14 -11.24 -21.00
C ASN A 113 -21.52 -12.10 -22.21
N GLU A 114 -22.74 -11.91 -22.69
CA GLU A 114 -23.30 -12.52 -23.90
C GLU A 114 -22.49 -12.14 -25.13
N ALA A 115 -22.10 -10.86 -25.23
CA ALA A 115 -21.17 -10.38 -26.27
C ALA A 115 -19.81 -11.08 -26.20
N ALA A 116 -19.22 -11.23 -25.01
CA ALA A 116 -17.94 -11.90 -24.82
C ALA A 116 -17.96 -13.37 -25.25
N GLU A 117 -19.02 -14.12 -24.93
CA GLU A 117 -19.19 -15.52 -25.39
C GLU A 117 -19.26 -15.61 -26.91
N HIS A 118 -20.06 -14.74 -27.55
CA HIS A 118 -20.21 -14.72 -29.00
C HIS A 118 -18.93 -14.27 -29.73
N TYR A 119 -18.24 -13.24 -29.25
CA TYR A 119 -16.94 -12.85 -29.82
C TYR A 119 -15.87 -13.94 -29.63
N ARG A 120 -15.82 -14.60 -28.46
CA ARG A 120 -14.92 -15.75 -28.23
C ARG A 120 -15.16 -16.85 -29.26
N LEU A 121 -16.42 -17.24 -29.46
CA LEU A 121 -16.79 -18.28 -30.43
C LEU A 121 -16.46 -17.87 -31.87
N ALA A 122 -16.64 -16.60 -32.23
CA ALA A 122 -16.23 -16.05 -33.53
C ALA A 122 -14.71 -16.09 -33.75
N ILE A 123 -13.92 -15.72 -32.73
CA ILE A 123 -12.44 -15.74 -32.78
C ILE A 123 -11.92 -17.17 -32.92
N ASP A 124 -12.46 -18.11 -32.15
CA ASP A 124 -11.96 -19.49 -32.08
C ASP A 124 -12.38 -20.34 -33.30
N THR A 125 -13.48 -20.00 -33.97
CA THR A 125 -13.95 -20.69 -35.20
C THR A 125 -13.60 -19.96 -36.51
N GLY A 126 -13.23 -18.68 -36.45
CA GLY A 126 -12.96 -17.83 -37.60
C GLY A 126 -11.62 -18.08 -38.30
N LYS A 127 -11.51 -17.63 -39.56
CA LYS A 127 -10.26 -17.67 -40.33
C LYS A 127 -9.46 -16.40 -40.00
N SER A 128 -8.19 -16.56 -39.61
CA SER A 128 -7.30 -15.50 -39.08
C SER A 128 -6.96 -14.32 -40.02
N LYS A 129 -7.63 -14.19 -41.17
CA LYS A 129 -7.47 -13.12 -42.17
C LYS A 129 -8.80 -12.46 -42.58
N GLN A 130 -9.92 -12.76 -41.93
CA GLN A 130 -11.18 -12.05 -42.15
C GLN A 130 -11.08 -10.62 -41.59
N ALA A 131 -11.76 -9.65 -42.21
CA ALA A 131 -11.63 -8.23 -41.83
C ALA A 131 -12.00 -7.99 -40.36
N TRP A 132 -13.17 -8.50 -39.95
CA TRP A 132 -13.71 -8.42 -38.59
C TRP A 132 -12.87 -9.11 -37.50
N MET A 133 -11.84 -9.88 -37.86
CA MET A 133 -11.05 -10.71 -36.92
C MET A 133 -10.16 -9.88 -35.97
N ASN A 134 -9.96 -8.59 -36.24
CA ASN A 134 -9.30 -7.68 -35.31
C ASN A 134 -10.34 -7.02 -34.39
N ASP A 135 -11.39 -6.45 -34.98
CA ASP A 135 -12.55 -5.84 -34.31
C ASP A 135 -13.16 -6.79 -33.27
N ALA A 136 -13.35 -8.07 -33.62
CA ALA A 136 -13.83 -9.10 -32.70
C ALA A 136 -12.94 -9.27 -31.45
N LYS A 137 -11.62 -9.12 -31.59
CA LYS A 137 -10.67 -9.20 -30.45
C LYS A 137 -10.64 -7.92 -29.64
N LEU A 138 -10.77 -6.78 -30.30
CA LEU A 138 -10.90 -5.47 -29.67
C LEU A 138 -12.14 -5.43 -28.79
N PHE A 139 -13.30 -5.74 -29.38
CA PHE A 139 -14.59 -5.78 -28.69
C PHE A 139 -14.63 -6.89 -27.63
N TYR A 140 -14.07 -8.08 -27.88
CA TYR A 140 -13.90 -9.09 -26.83
C TYR A 140 -13.09 -8.55 -25.65
N GLY A 141 -11.98 -7.84 -25.91
CA GLY A 141 -11.18 -7.15 -24.88
C GLY A 141 -11.98 -6.12 -24.10
N GLN A 142 -12.79 -5.30 -24.78
CA GLN A 142 -13.71 -4.35 -24.15
C GLN A 142 -14.78 -5.05 -23.29
N CYS A 143 -15.31 -6.20 -23.72
CA CYS A 143 -16.29 -6.95 -22.92
C CYS A 143 -15.68 -7.62 -21.67
N ILE A 144 -14.43 -8.10 -21.71
CA ILE A 144 -13.81 -8.82 -20.57
C ILE A 144 -12.96 -7.97 -19.63
N THR A 145 -12.85 -6.66 -19.87
CA THR A 145 -12.03 -5.78 -19.02
C THR A 145 -12.79 -5.42 -17.75
N GLU A 146 -12.20 -5.71 -16.59
CA GLU A 146 -12.78 -5.39 -15.28
C GLU A 146 -13.01 -3.88 -15.15
N ARG A 147 -14.28 -3.47 -15.17
CA ARG A 147 -14.72 -2.10 -14.94
C ARG A 147 -14.66 -1.76 -13.44
N PRO A 148 -14.48 -0.48 -13.05
CA PRO A 148 -14.52 -0.09 -11.65
C PRO A 148 -15.86 -0.47 -11.00
N GLU A 149 -15.83 -0.89 -9.72
CA GLU A 149 -16.98 -1.33 -8.92
C GLU A 149 -18.15 -0.31 -8.83
N LYS A 150 -17.88 0.94 -9.22
CA LYS A 150 -18.84 2.02 -9.34
C LYS A 150 -18.82 2.59 -10.75
N ILE A 151 -19.91 2.39 -11.47
CA ILE A 151 -20.23 3.14 -12.68
C ILE A 151 -20.61 4.57 -12.29
N ASP A 152 -19.81 5.54 -12.73
CA ASP A 152 -20.16 6.96 -12.70
C ASP A 152 -21.03 7.31 -13.92
N ALA A 153 -22.15 7.98 -13.66
CA ALA A 153 -23.19 8.29 -14.64
C ALA A 153 -23.60 9.76 -14.56
N ILE A 154 -23.87 10.37 -15.71
CA ILE A 154 -24.28 11.78 -15.84
C ILE A 154 -25.41 11.94 -16.86
N ASN A 155 -26.35 12.84 -16.56
CA ASN A 155 -27.34 13.32 -17.52
C ASN A 155 -26.80 14.57 -18.25
N LEU A 156 -27.08 14.65 -19.56
CA LEU A 156 -26.68 15.78 -20.41
C LEU A 156 -27.91 16.61 -20.80
N SER A 157 -27.97 17.86 -20.38
CA SER A 157 -28.99 18.82 -20.81
C SER A 157 -28.64 19.37 -22.20
N ILE A 158 -29.07 18.66 -23.25
CA ILE A 158 -28.77 19.00 -24.64
C ILE A 158 -29.45 20.33 -25.02
N ARG A 159 -28.62 21.36 -25.27
CA ARG A 159 -29.00 22.68 -25.80
C ARG A 159 -29.34 22.63 -27.28
N SER A 160 -28.50 21.97 -28.07
CA SER A 160 -28.67 21.84 -29.52
C SER A 160 -28.07 20.54 -30.08
N THR A 161 -28.52 20.14 -31.26
CA THR A 161 -28.03 18.94 -31.97
C THR A 161 -27.96 19.23 -33.46
N LEU A 162 -26.77 19.04 -34.03
CA LEU A 162 -26.50 19.15 -35.46
C LEU A 162 -26.06 17.79 -36.01
N SER A 163 -26.30 17.53 -37.30
CA SER A 163 -25.88 16.28 -37.97
C SER A 163 -24.95 16.56 -39.16
N SER A 164 -24.00 15.65 -39.39
CA SER A 164 -23.01 15.71 -40.45
C SER A 164 -22.75 14.31 -41.01
N HIS A 165 -22.71 14.19 -42.34
CA HIS A 165 -22.20 13.00 -43.05
C HIS A 165 -20.81 13.29 -43.66
N SER A 166 -20.11 14.30 -43.14
CA SER A 166 -18.77 14.70 -43.55
C SER A 166 -17.80 14.57 -42.37
N ASP A 167 -16.60 14.08 -42.64
CA ASP A 167 -15.52 13.99 -41.64
C ASP A 167 -15.00 15.36 -41.20
N ASP A 168 -15.38 16.44 -41.91
CA ASP A 168 -15.23 17.82 -41.46
C ASP A 168 -16.26 18.24 -40.39
N PHE A 169 -16.94 17.28 -39.72
CA PHE A 169 -18.00 17.49 -38.72
C PHE A 169 -17.60 18.47 -37.60
N PHE A 170 -16.33 18.46 -37.19
CA PHE A 170 -15.78 19.31 -36.14
C PHE A 170 -15.93 20.81 -36.43
N ARG A 171 -16.17 21.22 -37.69
CA ARG A 171 -16.44 22.62 -38.06
C ARG A 171 -17.79 23.14 -37.57
N LEU A 172 -18.64 22.27 -37.03
CA LEU A 172 -19.91 22.62 -36.39
C LEU A 172 -19.78 22.88 -34.88
N ILE A 173 -18.59 22.72 -34.31
CA ILE A 173 -18.29 22.98 -32.89
C ILE A 173 -17.87 24.44 -32.71
N GLU A 174 -18.64 25.22 -31.94
CA GLU A 174 -18.26 26.60 -31.61
C GLU A 174 -17.33 26.65 -30.39
N MET A 175 -16.04 26.87 -30.66
CA MET A 175 -14.99 26.97 -29.65
C MET A 175 -14.49 28.41 -29.44
N SER A 176 -14.16 28.73 -28.18
CA SER A 176 -13.58 30.01 -27.79
C SER A 176 -12.24 30.28 -28.50
N ILE A 177 -12.03 31.52 -28.94
CA ILE A 177 -10.79 31.96 -29.60
C ILE A 177 -9.56 31.80 -28.68
N HIS A 178 -9.76 31.81 -27.35
CA HIS A 178 -8.72 31.60 -26.35
C HIS A 178 -8.32 30.13 -26.19
N ASP A 179 -9.28 29.22 -26.42
CA ASP A 179 -9.08 27.78 -26.24
C ASP A 179 -8.35 27.17 -27.44
N GLY A 180 -8.65 27.61 -28.66
CA GLY A 180 -7.87 27.27 -29.85
C GLY A 180 -8.65 27.27 -31.16
N ARG A 181 -8.28 26.37 -32.08
CA ARG A 181 -8.99 26.05 -33.33
C ARG A 181 -8.82 24.56 -33.67
N ILE A 182 -9.91 23.87 -33.99
CA ILE A 182 -9.84 22.53 -34.60
C ILE A 182 -9.72 22.70 -36.11
N LEU A 183 -8.76 22.00 -36.72
CA LEU A 183 -8.40 22.05 -38.13
C LEU A 183 -8.16 20.63 -38.66
N ASN A 184 -8.04 20.46 -39.98
CA ASN A 184 -7.48 19.21 -40.54
C ASN A 184 -5.95 19.25 -40.45
N THR A 185 -5.34 18.12 -40.11
CA THR A 185 -3.87 17.98 -40.00
C THR A 185 -3.20 18.28 -41.35
N PRO A 186 -2.34 19.30 -41.45
CA PRO A 186 -1.67 19.66 -42.70
C PRO A 186 -0.76 18.54 -43.24
N GLU A 187 -0.59 18.47 -44.56
CA GLU A 187 0.26 17.46 -45.21
C GLU A 187 1.70 17.44 -44.69
N ALA A 188 2.23 18.58 -44.24
CA ALA A 188 3.56 18.69 -43.63
C ALA A 188 3.73 17.92 -42.31
N LEU A 189 2.64 17.61 -41.60
CA LEU A 189 2.63 16.83 -40.35
C LEU A 189 2.21 15.37 -40.57
N ARG A 190 1.62 15.04 -41.72
CA ARG A 190 1.13 13.69 -42.04
C ARG A 190 2.27 12.75 -42.39
N SER A 191 2.25 11.56 -41.79
CA SER A 191 3.26 10.54 -42.01
C SER A 191 3.13 9.86 -43.38
N LYS A 192 4.19 9.17 -43.80
CA LYS A 192 4.15 8.24 -44.95
C LYS A 192 3.29 6.99 -44.68
N HIS A 193 2.81 6.78 -43.47
CA HIS A 193 1.81 5.76 -43.16
C HIS A 193 0.40 6.33 -43.36
N ASP A 194 0.10 7.50 -42.80
CA ASP A 194 -1.18 8.21 -42.91
C ASP A 194 -1.58 8.44 -44.38
N LEU A 195 -0.61 8.87 -45.20
CA LEU A 195 -0.78 9.06 -46.64
C LEU A 195 -1.09 7.77 -47.42
N ARG A 196 -0.68 6.59 -46.92
CA ARG A 196 -1.01 5.28 -47.53
C ARG A 196 -2.35 4.73 -47.07
N MET A 197 -2.75 5.04 -45.84
CA MET A 197 -4.05 4.66 -45.26
C MET A 197 -5.17 5.66 -45.65
N GLY A 198 -4.85 6.74 -46.37
CA GLY A 198 -5.78 7.83 -46.69
C GLY A 198 -6.10 8.77 -45.52
N TYR A 199 -5.73 8.40 -44.29
CA TYR A 199 -6.13 9.03 -43.03
C TYR A 199 -5.74 10.52 -42.91
N VAL A 200 -6.69 11.34 -42.44
CA VAL A 200 -6.54 12.77 -42.14
C VAL A 200 -7.11 12.99 -40.74
N SER A 201 -6.23 13.18 -39.75
CA SER A 201 -6.68 13.49 -38.39
C SER A 201 -7.17 14.92 -38.25
N THR A 202 -8.08 15.15 -37.30
CA THR A 202 -8.28 16.46 -36.70
C THR A 202 -7.02 16.91 -35.94
N MET A 203 -6.80 18.23 -35.88
CA MET A 203 -5.69 18.86 -35.19
C MET A 203 -6.23 20.00 -34.34
N HIS A 204 -6.00 19.96 -33.03
CA HIS A 204 -6.26 21.11 -32.16
C HIS A 204 -5.04 22.03 -32.10
N TRP A 205 -5.21 23.28 -32.52
CA TRP A 205 -4.16 24.31 -32.53
C TRP A 205 -4.44 25.38 -31.48
N LEU A 206 -3.54 25.56 -30.52
CA LEU A 206 -3.59 26.59 -29.48
C LEU A 206 -2.62 27.74 -29.79
N PRO A 207 -3.09 28.91 -30.29
CA PRO A 207 -2.21 30.03 -30.63
C PRO A 207 -1.51 30.66 -29.43
N SER A 208 -2.13 30.59 -28.24
CA SER A 208 -1.64 31.12 -26.96
C SER A 208 -0.34 30.43 -26.52
N HIS A 209 -0.36 29.11 -26.41
CA HIS A 209 0.80 28.29 -26.01
C HIS A 209 1.71 27.92 -27.19
N ARG A 210 1.28 28.17 -28.43
CA ARG A 210 1.97 27.81 -29.68
C ARG A 210 2.22 26.31 -29.87
N PHE A 211 1.27 25.47 -29.43
CA PHE A 211 1.30 24.03 -29.64
C PHE A 211 0.08 23.55 -30.45
N ALA A 212 0.31 22.56 -31.30
CA ALA A 212 -0.73 21.78 -31.95
C ALA A 212 -0.70 20.32 -31.50
N PHE A 213 -1.88 19.70 -31.40
CA PHE A 213 -2.09 18.30 -31.03
C PHE A 213 -2.89 17.60 -32.12
N TYR A 214 -2.49 16.40 -32.53
CA TYR A 214 -3.14 15.64 -33.62
C TYR A 214 -2.84 14.14 -33.51
N ALA A 215 -3.57 13.27 -34.23
CA ALA A 215 -3.29 11.83 -34.28
C ALA A 215 -2.57 11.42 -35.58
N SER A 216 -1.75 10.37 -35.52
CA SER A 216 -1.02 9.82 -36.67
C SER A 216 -0.61 8.36 -36.41
N TYR A 217 -0.50 7.53 -37.46
CA TYR A 217 0.12 6.20 -37.37
C TYR A 217 1.66 6.28 -37.21
N GLY A 218 2.22 7.50 -37.17
CA GLY A 218 3.66 7.73 -37.08
C GLY A 218 4.43 7.15 -38.26
N GLN A 219 5.72 6.91 -38.09
CA GLN A 219 6.56 6.44 -39.21
C GLN A 219 6.29 4.99 -39.64
N LYS A 220 5.62 4.18 -38.81
CA LYS A 220 5.51 2.73 -39.01
C LYS A 220 4.10 2.14 -38.85
N GLY A 221 3.21 2.72 -38.04
CA GLY A 221 1.91 2.12 -37.71
C GLY A 221 2.05 0.86 -36.86
N ASN A 222 2.89 0.93 -35.82
CA ASN A 222 3.18 -0.20 -34.92
C ASN A 222 2.20 -0.32 -33.75
N THR A 223 1.52 0.79 -33.41
CA THR A 223 0.80 1.05 -32.15
C THR A 223 -0.61 1.60 -32.42
N GLY A 224 -1.13 1.41 -33.65
CA GLY A 224 -2.33 2.09 -34.10
C GLY A 224 -2.09 3.58 -34.39
N LEU A 225 -3.13 4.38 -34.18
CA LEU A 225 -3.11 5.84 -34.11
C LEU A 225 -2.53 6.30 -32.76
N ASP A 226 -1.48 7.12 -32.84
CA ASP A 226 -0.85 7.77 -31.70
C ASP A 226 -1.13 9.28 -31.70
N ILE A 227 -1.35 9.86 -30.52
CA ILE A 227 -1.44 11.30 -30.31
C ILE A 227 -0.03 11.92 -30.29
N TYR A 228 0.16 12.93 -31.13
CA TYR A 228 1.37 13.74 -31.24
C TYR A 228 1.12 15.19 -30.83
N ARG A 229 2.15 15.81 -30.25
CA ARG A 229 2.27 17.24 -30.00
C ARG A 229 3.33 17.83 -30.92
N VAL A 230 3.14 19.06 -31.39
CA VAL A 230 4.18 19.81 -32.13
C VAL A 230 4.14 21.29 -31.78
N SER A 231 5.31 21.90 -31.59
CA SER A 231 5.45 23.35 -31.39
C SER A 231 5.38 24.10 -32.72
N VAL A 232 4.93 25.35 -32.70
CA VAL A 232 4.78 26.19 -33.90
C VAL A 232 5.47 27.54 -33.71
N ASP A 233 6.41 27.83 -34.59
CA ASP A 233 7.36 28.95 -34.46
C ASP A 233 6.70 30.33 -34.65
N GLY A 234 7.50 31.40 -34.56
CA GLY A 234 7.11 32.78 -34.82
C GLY A 234 6.44 33.03 -36.18
N MET A 235 6.82 32.28 -37.21
CA MET A 235 6.37 32.41 -38.60
C MET A 235 5.23 31.45 -38.99
N GLY A 236 4.95 30.44 -38.17
CA GLY A 236 3.98 29.38 -38.46
C GLY A 236 4.59 28.09 -39.00
N GLU A 237 5.91 27.93 -38.91
CA GLU A 237 6.61 26.68 -39.23
C GLU A 237 6.50 25.69 -38.05
N TYR A 238 6.37 24.40 -38.39
CA TYR A 238 6.22 23.33 -37.40
C TYR A 238 7.59 22.85 -36.90
N GLY A 239 7.69 22.63 -35.59
CA GLY A 239 8.82 21.95 -34.95
C GLY A 239 8.86 20.46 -35.25
N THR A 240 9.67 19.71 -34.50
CA THR A 240 9.66 18.24 -34.57
C THR A 240 8.45 17.69 -33.81
N PRO A 241 7.63 16.80 -34.39
CA PRO A 241 6.53 16.16 -33.67
C PRO A 241 7.02 15.20 -32.58
N GLU A 242 6.39 15.29 -31.41
CA GLU A 242 6.66 14.48 -30.22
C GLU A 242 5.45 13.57 -29.95
N ARG A 243 5.66 12.25 -29.90
CA ARG A 243 4.61 11.30 -29.47
C ARG A 243 4.35 11.51 -27.99
N LEU A 244 3.09 11.64 -27.57
CA LEU A 244 2.75 11.68 -26.15
C LEU A 244 3.08 10.33 -25.45
N PRO A 245 3.44 10.34 -24.16
CA PRO A 245 3.77 9.12 -23.42
C PRO A 245 2.52 8.30 -23.07
N PHE A 246 2.74 7.05 -22.67
CA PHE A 246 1.77 6.29 -21.89
C PHE A 246 1.47 7.03 -20.57
N PRO A 247 0.23 7.03 -20.03
CA PRO A 247 -0.96 6.28 -20.46
C PRO A 247 -1.86 7.00 -21.49
N ILE A 248 -1.44 8.17 -22.01
CA ILE A 248 -2.22 8.88 -23.04
C ILE A 248 -2.26 8.04 -24.31
N ASN A 249 -1.08 7.67 -24.84
CA ASN A 249 -0.99 6.72 -25.94
C ASN A 249 -0.78 5.30 -25.42
N SER A 250 -1.63 4.39 -25.89
CA SER A 250 -1.69 2.97 -25.56
C SER A 250 -1.05 2.11 -26.68
N ASP A 251 -1.49 0.85 -26.80
CA ASP A 251 -1.25 -0.03 -27.96
C ASP A 251 -2.48 -0.11 -28.89
N PHE A 252 -3.50 0.74 -28.66
CA PHE A 252 -4.76 0.83 -29.38
C PHE A 252 -4.90 2.21 -30.06
N ASP A 253 -5.87 2.39 -30.95
CA ASP A 253 -6.06 3.67 -31.64
C ASP A 253 -6.52 4.77 -30.66
N ASP A 254 -5.64 5.77 -30.46
CA ASP A 254 -5.83 6.98 -29.64
C ASP A 254 -5.86 8.23 -30.55
N CYS A 255 -6.93 9.02 -30.54
CA CYS A 255 -7.14 10.09 -31.52
C CYS A 255 -7.99 11.30 -31.03
N ALA A 256 -8.32 12.20 -31.96
CA ALA A 256 -9.11 13.43 -31.74
C ALA A 256 -8.70 14.31 -30.52
N PRO A 257 -7.41 14.63 -30.32
CA PRO A 257 -6.92 15.29 -29.11
C PRO A 257 -7.32 16.77 -29.00
N ILE A 258 -8.11 17.11 -27.97
CA ILE A 258 -8.46 18.48 -27.57
C ILE A 258 -7.77 18.81 -26.24
N CYS A 259 -6.59 19.44 -26.31
CA CYS A 259 -5.94 20.01 -25.12
C CYS A 259 -6.47 21.42 -24.83
N ILE A 260 -6.83 21.69 -23.57
CA ILE A 260 -7.36 22.98 -23.07
C ILE A 260 -6.47 23.46 -21.91
N SER A 261 -6.24 24.77 -21.80
CA SER A 261 -5.48 25.36 -20.69
C SER A 261 -6.41 26.06 -19.69
N SER A 262 -6.13 25.89 -18.40
CA SER A 262 -6.92 26.50 -17.33
C SER A 262 -6.73 28.02 -17.32
N ASP A 263 -5.48 28.49 -17.39
CA ASP A 263 -5.11 29.90 -17.57
C ASP A 263 -4.41 30.12 -18.93
N ASP A 264 -4.28 31.39 -19.33
CA ASP A 264 -3.55 31.78 -20.54
C ASP A 264 -2.00 31.72 -20.36
N ASN A 265 -1.55 31.38 -19.14
CA ASN A 265 -0.14 31.22 -18.77
C ASN A 265 0.31 29.74 -18.85
N THR A 266 1.57 29.50 -19.21
CA THR A 266 2.20 28.16 -19.25
C THR A 266 2.43 27.51 -17.88
N GLU A 267 2.08 28.19 -16.78
CA GLU A 267 2.26 27.73 -15.40
C GLU A 267 1.03 26.97 -14.84
N THR A 268 0.09 26.57 -15.71
CA THR A 268 -1.01 25.65 -15.34
C THR A 268 -0.96 24.36 -16.13
N ALA A 269 -1.37 23.25 -15.49
CA ALA A 269 -1.56 21.98 -16.17
C ALA A 269 -2.73 22.08 -17.17
N GLY A 270 -2.50 21.59 -18.39
CA GLY A 270 -3.54 21.44 -19.40
C GLY A 270 -4.39 20.20 -19.15
N GLN A 271 -5.65 20.27 -19.60
CA GLN A 271 -6.59 19.15 -19.62
C GLN A 271 -6.69 18.66 -21.07
N LEU A 272 -6.22 17.45 -21.34
CA LEU A 272 -6.26 16.80 -22.64
C LEU A 272 -7.43 15.82 -22.68
N TYR A 273 -8.40 16.09 -23.54
CA TYR A 273 -9.46 15.16 -23.90
C TYR A 273 -9.11 14.47 -25.22
N PHE A 274 -9.40 13.18 -25.34
CA PHE A 274 -9.11 12.40 -26.55
C PHE A 274 -10.01 11.18 -26.65
N SER A 275 -10.22 10.68 -27.86
CA SER A 275 -11.02 9.47 -28.13
C SER A 275 -10.10 8.25 -28.19
N SER A 276 -10.47 7.13 -27.58
CA SER A 276 -9.67 5.92 -27.52
C SER A 276 -10.50 4.66 -27.71
N SER A 277 -9.94 3.67 -28.41
CA SER A 277 -10.55 2.35 -28.63
C SER A 277 -10.10 1.29 -27.61
N ARG A 278 -9.36 1.67 -26.57
CA ARG A 278 -8.74 0.76 -25.59
C ARG A 278 -9.76 -0.13 -24.83
N PRO A 279 -9.32 -1.24 -24.20
CA PRO A 279 -10.21 -2.20 -23.53
C PRO A 279 -11.05 -1.63 -22.38
N GLU A 280 -10.64 -0.51 -21.78
CA GLU A 280 -11.43 0.19 -20.76
C GLU A 280 -12.72 0.85 -21.30
N SER A 281 -12.90 0.92 -22.63
CA SER A 281 -14.07 1.53 -23.28
C SER A 281 -15.34 0.66 -23.17
N PHE A 282 -16.52 1.29 -23.26
CA PHE A 282 -17.81 0.61 -23.38
C PHE A 282 -18.09 0.08 -24.79
N GLY A 283 -17.41 0.61 -25.80
CA GLY A 283 -17.52 0.19 -27.20
C GLY A 283 -16.71 1.12 -28.09
N GLY A 284 -16.51 0.74 -29.36
CA GLY A 284 -16.00 1.64 -30.41
C GLY A 284 -14.80 2.50 -29.99
N TYR A 285 -15.04 3.81 -29.92
CA TYR A 285 -14.18 4.82 -29.31
C TYR A 285 -14.90 5.55 -28.17
N ASP A 286 -14.28 5.64 -26.99
CA ASP A 286 -14.76 6.43 -25.85
C ASP A 286 -13.86 7.64 -25.55
N ILE A 287 -14.37 8.64 -24.83
CA ILE A 287 -13.58 9.79 -24.39
C ILE A 287 -12.80 9.48 -23.11
N PHE A 288 -11.51 9.84 -23.12
CA PHE A 288 -10.61 9.85 -21.98
C PHE A 288 -10.10 11.26 -21.70
N GLN A 289 -9.82 11.55 -20.43
CA GLN A 289 -9.18 12.78 -19.96
C GLN A 289 -7.79 12.48 -19.37
N SER A 290 -6.80 13.32 -19.66
CA SER A 290 -5.51 13.36 -18.96
C SER A 290 -5.15 14.79 -18.56
N ASN A 291 -4.55 14.96 -17.38
CA ASN A 291 -4.11 16.27 -16.87
C ASN A 291 -2.58 16.30 -16.80
N GLY A 292 -1.93 17.32 -17.36
CA GLY A 292 -0.47 17.35 -17.45
C GLY A 292 0.15 18.63 -18.02
N TRP A 293 1.48 18.69 -17.99
CA TRP A 293 2.29 19.86 -18.38
C TRP A 293 2.50 19.95 -19.90
N PHE A 294 1.41 19.88 -20.67
CA PHE A 294 1.43 19.73 -22.12
C PHE A 294 1.95 20.94 -22.91
N PHE A 295 2.35 22.02 -22.25
CA PHE A 295 2.85 23.27 -22.86
C PHE A 295 4.34 23.55 -22.57
N GLU A 296 5.06 22.64 -21.92
CA GLU A 296 6.51 22.81 -21.67
C GLU A 296 7.36 22.51 -22.92
N PRO A 297 8.55 23.13 -23.09
CA PRO A 297 9.42 22.93 -24.26
C PRO A 297 9.91 21.49 -24.49
N ALA A 298 9.82 20.62 -23.48
CA ALA A 298 9.94 19.18 -23.57
C ALA A 298 8.82 18.57 -22.72
N ILE A 299 8.35 17.36 -23.04
CA ILE A 299 7.34 16.68 -22.24
C ILE A 299 8.01 16.17 -20.96
N GLY A 300 7.80 16.87 -19.84
CA GLY A 300 8.13 16.35 -18.51
C GLY A 300 7.32 15.08 -18.22
N LEU A 301 8.00 13.97 -17.95
CA LEU A 301 7.39 12.79 -17.36
C LEU A 301 7.02 13.12 -15.91
N SER A 302 5.78 13.56 -15.67
CA SER A 302 5.24 13.63 -14.32
C SER A 302 4.74 12.24 -13.90
N ASP A 303 5.16 11.79 -12.71
CA ASP A 303 4.80 10.46 -12.16
C ASP A 303 3.29 10.29 -11.85
N ASN A 304 2.47 11.27 -12.21
CA ASN A 304 1.03 11.36 -11.94
C ASN A 304 0.17 11.44 -13.23
N LEU A 305 0.76 11.28 -14.43
CA LEU A 305 -0.01 11.19 -15.67
C LEU A 305 -0.95 9.98 -15.63
N LYS A 306 -2.25 10.23 -15.80
CA LYS A 306 -3.32 9.22 -15.87
C LYS A 306 -4.19 9.48 -17.09
N ALA A 307 -4.76 8.42 -17.66
CA ALA A 307 -5.86 8.50 -18.60
C ALA A 307 -7.12 8.02 -17.86
N THR A 308 -8.07 8.92 -17.64
CA THR A 308 -9.32 8.66 -16.92
C THR A 308 -10.44 8.56 -17.95
N HIS A 309 -11.10 7.39 -18.03
CA HIS A 309 -12.34 7.21 -18.80
C HIS A 309 -13.42 8.16 -18.29
N LEU A 310 -14.19 8.80 -19.18
CA LEU A 310 -15.25 9.72 -18.78
C LEU A 310 -16.56 8.98 -18.43
N PRO A 311 -17.41 9.55 -17.55
CA PRO A 311 -18.65 8.90 -17.11
C PRO A 311 -19.61 8.54 -18.25
N TYR A 312 -20.41 7.50 -18.02
CA TYR A 312 -21.52 7.15 -18.90
C TYR A 312 -22.43 8.35 -19.10
N GLY A 313 -22.81 8.62 -20.35
CA GLY A 313 -23.60 9.78 -20.74
C GLY A 313 -22.82 10.66 -21.69
N ILE A 314 -21.56 10.97 -21.36
CA ILE A 314 -20.56 11.34 -22.36
C ILE A 314 -20.19 10.09 -23.15
N ASN A 315 -19.73 9.05 -22.47
CA ASN A 315 -19.28 7.77 -23.04
C ASN A 315 -20.43 6.75 -23.21
N SER A 316 -20.26 5.78 -24.12
CA SER A 316 -21.28 4.77 -24.49
C SER A 316 -20.74 3.61 -25.34
N THR A 317 -21.59 2.65 -25.68
CA THR A 317 -21.28 1.57 -26.66
C THR A 317 -21.18 2.04 -28.12
N SER A 318 -21.41 3.33 -28.38
CA SER A 318 -21.29 3.97 -29.70
C SER A 318 -19.90 4.60 -29.89
N ASP A 319 -19.64 5.28 -31.00
CA ASP A 319 -18.36 5.98 -31.21
C ASP A 319 -18.46 7.46 -30.78
N GLU A 320 -17.74 7.83 -29.74
CA GLU A 320 -17.53 9.20 -29.29
C GLU A 320 -16.28 9.81 -29.96
N TRP A 321 -16.49 10.55 -31.06
CA TRP A 321 -15.45 10.99 -32.00
C TRP A 321 -14.63 12.22 -31.59
N LEU A 322 -15.16 13.10 -30.73
CA LEU A 322 -14.50 14.34 -30.29
C LEU A 322 -15.27 14.94 -29.11
N TYR A 323 -14.58 15.34 -28.03
CA TYR A 323 -15.18 16.07 -26.91
C TYR A 323 -14.43 17.36 -26.60
N TYR A 324 -15.17 18.46 -26.38
CA TYR A 324 -14.64 19.77 -26.01
C TYR A 324 -15.44 20.37 -24.86
N THR A 325 -14.73 20.76 -23.80
CA THR A 325 -15.24 21.48 -22.63
C THR A 325 -14.18 22.49 -22.19
N SER A 326 -14.59 23.60 -21.58
CA SER A 326 -13.67 24.63 -21.08
C SER A 326 -14.22 25.24 -19.80
N LEU A 327 -13.35 25.46 -18.80
CA LEU A 327 -13.72 26.16 -17.56
C LEU A 327 -14.14 27.61 -17.79
N LYS A 328 -13.87 28.15 -18.99
CA LYS A 328 -14.18 29.53 -19.42
C LYS A 328 -15.50 29.63 -20.21
N ASN A 329 -16.23 28.52 -20.42
CA ASN A 329 -17.45 28.47 -21.24
C ASN A 329 -18.57 27.65 -20.56
N GLU A 330 -19.82 28.05 -20.76
CA GLU A 330 -21.01 27.30 -20.31
C GLU A 330 -21.47 26.25 -21.31
N SER A 331 -21.15 26.36 -22.61
CA SER A 331 -21.46 25.31 -23.59
C SER A 331 -20.33 24.27 -23.64
N ARG A 332 -20.70 22.99 -23.54
CA ARG A 332 -19.85 21.84 -23.82
C ARG A 332 -20.30 21.16 -25.11
N TRP A 333 -19.39 20.44 -25.75
CA TRP A 333 -19.58 19.85 -27.08
C TRP A 333 -19.12 18.40 -27.13
N LEU A 334 -19.95 17.53 -27.72
CA LEU A 334 -19.64 16.13 -28.00
C LEU A 334 -20.01 15.78 -29.44
N ALA A 335 -19.12 15.09 -30.15
CA ALA A 335 -19.42 14.45 -31.41
C ALA A 335 -19.57 12.93 -31.20
N THR A 336 -20.70 12.36 -31.64
CA THR A 336 -21.03 10.93 -31.47
C THR A 336 -21.79 10.41 -32.70
N ASN A 337 -22.03 9.09 -32.81
CA ASN A 337 -23.02 8.50 -33.71
C ASN A 337 -24.24 7.87 -32.99
N ARG A 338 -24.35 8.01 -31.65
CA ARG A 338 -25.32 7.31 -30.77
C ARG A 338 -26.80 7.40 -31.19
N LYS A 339 -27.25 8.48 -31.84
CA LYS A 339 -28.61 8.66 -32.41
C LYS A 339 -28.58 8.98 -33.90
N GLN A 340 -27.49 8.69 -34.60
CA GLN A 340 -27.39 8.79 -36.05
C GLN A 340 -27.54 7.43 -36.73
N ASP A 341 -27.62 7.47 -38.05
CA ASP A 341 -27.79 6.30 -38.91
C ASP A 341 -26.52 6.11 -39.73
N PHE A 342 -26.03 4.87 -39.78
CA PHE A 342 -24.81 4.44 -40.48
C PHE A 342 -23.61 5.40 -40.40
N GLU A 343 -23.22 6.06 -41.51
CA GLU A 343 -22.04 6.91 -41.59
C GLU A 343 -22.24 8.31 -40.97
N GLY A 344 -23.46 8.62 -40.52
CA GLY A 344 -23.84 9.88 -39.92
C GLY A 344 -23.21 10.11 -38.53
N LYS A 345 -22.73 11.33 -38.32
CA LYS A 345 -22.22 11.84 -37.04
C LYS A 345 -23.11 12.98 -36.55
N GLU A 346 -23.33 13.08 -35.26
CA GLU A 346 -24.04 14.19 -34.62
C GLU A 346 -23.13 14.95 -33.66
N ILE A 347 -23.42 16.23 -33.53
CA ILE A 347 -22.70 17.18 -32.69
C ILE A 347 -23.73 17.71 -31.69
N TRP A 348 -23.57 17.35 -30.42
CA TRP A 348 -24.39 17.82 -29.32
C TRP A 348 -23.71 19.00 -28.64
N GLU A 349 -24.47 20.06 -28.41
CA GLU A 349 -24.16 21.12 -27.47
C GLU A 349 -24.99 20.90 -26.20
N PHE A 350 -24.40 21.05 -25.02
CA PHE A 350 -25.08 20.88 -23.73
C PHE A 350 -24.51 21.80 -22.66
N ASP A 351 -25.23 21.99 -21.55
CA ASP A 351 -24.80 22.87 -20.46
C ASP A 351 -23.54 22.36 -19.73
N GLY A 352 -22.81 23.29 -19.14
CA GLY A 352 -21.63 23.04 -18.33
C GLY A 352 -21.89 22.30 -17.01
N ASN A 353 -23.16 22.26 -16.57
CA ASN A 353 -23.61 21.56 -15.37
C ASN A 353 -23.90 20.10 -15.71
N LEU A 354 -22.98 19.20 -15.36
CA LEU A 354 -23.21 17.76 -15.44
C LEU A 354 -23.95 17.30 -14.18
N GLU A 355 -25.18 16.85 -14.34
CA GLU A 355 -25.97 16.29 -13.25
C GLU A 355 -25.59 14.82 -13.05
N SER A 356 -24.98 14.53 -11.89
CA SER A 356 -24.64 13.15 -11.48
C SER A 356 -25.91 12.33 -11.27
N VAL A 357 -25.96 11.13 -11.86
CA VAL A 357 -27.09 10.21 -11.71
C VAL A 357 -26.74 9.15 -10.68
N VAL A 358 -27.30 9.31 -9.48
CA VAL A 358 -27.06 8.42 -8.34
C VAL A 358 -28.26 7.50 -8.08
N PRO A 359 -28.04 6.23 -7.73
CA PRO A 359 -29.12 5.31 -7.42
C PRO A 359 -29.81 5.67 -6.11
N ILE A 360 -31.14 5.62 -6.14
CA ILE A 360 -32.01 5.67 -4.96
C ILE A 360 -32.74 4.33 -4.84
N ALA A 361 -32.40 3.54 -3.83
CA ALA A 361 -33.00 2.22 -3.59
C ALA A 361 -34.34 2.36 -2.85
N ILE A 362 -35.38 1.72 -3.41
CA ILE A 362 -36.77 1.79 -2.95
C ILE A 362 -37.35 0.37 -2.89
N ARG A 363 -38.13 0.11 -1.84
CA ARG A 363 -38.92 -1.11 -1.67
C ARG A 363 -40.36 -0.87 -2.09
N LEU A 364 -40.91 -1.69 -2.97
CA LEU A 364 -42.30 -1.66 -3.44
C LEU A 364 -43.07 -2.87 -2.89
N GLU A 365 -44.25 -2.63 -2.32
CA GLU A 365 -45.08 -3.65 -1.68
C GLU A 365 -46.53 -3.63 -2.17
N LEU A 366 -47.07 -4.81 -2.47
CA LEU A 366 -48.49 -5.07 -2.74
C LEU A 366 -49.09 -5.85 -1.56
N PRO A 367 -50.17 -5.39 -0.90
CA PRO A 367 -50.82 -6.15 0.16
C PRO A 367 -51.55 -7.41 -0.37
N GLU A 368 -51.62 -8.45 0.47
CA GLU A 368 -52.35 -9.72 0.21
C GLU A 368 -53.82 -9.53 -0.23
N ALA A 369 -54.44 -8.41 0.15
CA ALA A 369 -55.84 -8.08 -0.14
C ALA A 369 -56.06 -7.35 -1.48
N SER A 370 -55.08 -7.38 -2.39
CA SER A 370 -55.15 -6.67 -3.68
C SER A 370 -56.20 -7.27 -4.63
N PRO A 371 -56.91 -6.43 -5.42
CA PRO A 371 -57.85 -6.92 -6.43
C PRO A 371 -57.12 -7.60 -7.60
N SER A 372 -57.79 -8.44 -8.38
CA SER A 372 -57.15 -9.10 -9.54
C SER A 372 -56.82 -8.11 -10.68
N GLY A 373 -55.54 -7.98 -11.01
CA GLY A 373 -55.01 -7.00 -11.97
C GLY A 373 -53.49 -6.90 -11.88
N ARG A 374 -52.91 -5.79 -12.34
CA ARG A 374 -51.47 -5.55 -12.31
C ARG A 374 -51.09 -4.09 -12.10
N LEU A 375 -50.04 -3.88 -11.32
CA LEU A 375 -49.36 -2.59 -11.16
C LEU A 375 -48.31 -2.42 -12.24
N ILE A 376 -48.30 -1.26 -12.89
CA ILE A 376 -47.34 -0.91 -13.93
C ILE A 376 -46.74 0.46 -13.60
N VAL A 377 -45.41 0.50 -13.54
CA VAL A 377 -44.60 1.70 -13.30
C VAL A 377 -43.96 2.15 -14.62
N LYS A 378 -44.05 3.44 -14.94
CA LYS A 378 -43.37 4.09 -16.08
C LYS A 378 -42.60 5.34 -15.60
N LYS A 379 -41.63 5.82 -16.38
CA LYS A 379 -41.15 7.22 -16.27
C LYS A 379 -42.28 8.15 -16.74
N GLU A 380 -42.50 9.28 -16.07
CA GLU A 380 -43.44 10.30 -16.57
C GLU A 380 -43.03 10.76 -17.98
N GLY A 381 -43.99 10.73 -18.92
CA GLY A 381 -43.74 11.05 -20.32
C GLY A 381 -43.13 9.93 -21.18
N SER A 382 -42.81 8.76 -20.61
CA SER A 382 -42.36 7.58 -21.35
C SER A 382 -43.47 6.53 -21.47
N ASP A 383 -43.52 5.84 -22.61
CA ASP A 383 -44.41 4.68 -22.81
C ASP A 383 -43.77 3.34 -22.43
N ALA A 384 -42.49 3.30 -22.05
CA ALA A 384 -41.83 2.11 -21.55
C ALA A 384 -42.42 1.64 -20.20
N GLU A 385 -42.75 0.35 -20.07
CA GLU A 385 -43.19 -0.27 -18.81
C GLU A 385 -41.94 -0.76 -18.05
N LEU A 386 -41.52 0.00 -17.02
CA LEU A 386 -40.27 -0.22 -16.27
C LEU A 386 -40.37 -1.40 -15.29
N ILE A 387 -41.50 -1.50 -14.59
CA ILE A 387 -41.84 -2.59 -13.67
C ILE A 387 -43.31 -2.96 -13.90
N THR A 388 -43.61 -4.25 -14.05
CA THR A 388 -44.98 -4.79 -14.12
C THR A 388 -45.14 -5.91 -13.10
N LEU A 389 -46.03 -5.73 -12.13
CA LEU A 389 -46.31 -6.70 -11.06
C LEU A 389 -47.77 -7.17 -11.14
N GLU A 390 -47.99 -8.47 -11.23
CA GLU A 390 -49.33 -9.08 -11.20
C GLU A 390 -49.86 -9.19 -9.75
N SER A 391 -51.18 -9.25 -9.59
CA SER A 391 -51.87 -9.21 -8.27
C SER A 391 -51.61 -10.38 -7.33
N ASP A 392 -50.96 -11.45 -7.79
CA ASP A 392 -50.55 -12.63 -7.04
C ASP A 392 -49.08 -12.58 -6.58
N HIS A 393 -48.39 -11.45 -6.78
CA HIS A 393 -47.01 -11.26 -6.34
C HIS A 393 -46.89 -11.04 -4.82
N GLU A 394 -46.84 -12.12 -4.05
CA GLU A 394 -46.78 -12.12 -2.58
C GLU A 394 -45.51 -11.44 -1.98
N ALA A 395 -44.43 -11.30 -2.76
CA ALA A 395 -43.17 -10.75 -2.28
C ALA A 395 -43.05 -9.22 -2.51
N ALA A 396 -42.40 -8.54 -1.57
CA ALA A 396 -41.87 -7.19 -1.78
C ALA A 396 -40.72 -7.21 -2.78
N ILE A 397 -40.55 -6.14 -3.56
CA ILE A 397 -39.44 -5.98 -4.51
C ILE A 397 -38.62 -4.75 -4.13
N ASP A 398 -37.31 -4.92 -4.11
CA ASP A 398 -36.34 -3.84 -3.97
C ASP A 398 -35.75 -3.48 -5.35
N PHE A 399 -35.62 -2.19 -5.65
CA PHE A 399 -35.03 -1.69 -6.89
C PHE A 399 -34.33 -0.34 -6.68
N MET A 400 -33.28 -0.06 -7.45
CA MET A 400 -32.70 1.27 -7.60
C MET A 400 -33.38 2.02 -8.73
N VAL A 401 -33.53 3.33 -8.58
CA VAL A 401 -34.01 4.25 -9.62
C VAL A 401 -33.25 5.58 -9.56
N GLU A 402 -33.12 6.26 -10.70
CA GLU A 402 -32.42 7.55 -10.80
C GLU A 402 -33.02 8.64 -9.89
N ASN A 403 -32.16 9.48 -9.31
CA ASN A 403 -32.56 10.63 -8.51
C ASN A 403 -33.39 11.65 -9.32
N GLY A 404 -34.34 12.32 -8.65
CA GLY A 404 -35.13 13.41 -9.23
C GLY A 404 -36.21 13.01 -10.26
N VAL A 405 -36.33 11.73 -10.63
CA VAL A 405 -37.33 11.31 -11.64
C VAL A 405 -38.77 11.33 -11.11
N ASN A 406 -39.71 11.67 -11.98
CA ASN A 406 -41.13 11.39 -11.75
C ASN A 406 -41.49 10.03 -12.32
N LEU A 407 -41.98 9.13 -11.46
CA LEU A 407 -42.58 7.86 -11.86
C LEU A 407 -44.11 7.98 -11.92
N THR A 408 -44.72 7.35 -12.92
CA THR A 408 -46.16 7.15 -13.03
C THR A 408 -46.49 5.72 -12.64
N LEU A 409 -47.25 5.54 -11.56
CA LEU A 409 -47.79 4.26 -11.15
C LEU A 409 -49.21 4.13 -11.69
N SER A 410 -49.56 2.98 -12.27
CA SER A 410 -50.89 2.72 -12.81
C SER A 410 -51.35 1.30 -12.50
N TRP A 411 -52.59 1.15 -12.03
CA TRP A 411 -53.19 -0.16 -11.78
C TRP A 411 -54.16 -0.50 -12.91
N LYS A 412 -53.88 -1.57 -13.66
CA LYS A 412 -54.76 -2.08 -14.72
C LYS A 412 -55.47 -3.34 -14.23
N ASP A 413 -56.78 -3.46 -14.49
CA ASP A 413 -57.51 -4.69 -14.21
C ASP A 413 -57.14 -5.82 -15.20
N LYS A 414 -57.66 -7.02 -14.95
CA LYS A 414 -57.49 -8.20 -15.81
C LYS A 414 -57.99 -8.08 -17.26
N ASN A 415 -58.68 -7.00 -17.61
CA ASN A 415 -59.10 -6.67 -18.98
C ASN A 415 -58.20 -5.59 -19.61
N GLY A 416 -57.16 -5.13 -18.91
CA GLY A 416 -56.24 -4.06 -19.32
C GLY A 416 -56.74 -2.65 -19.02
N VAL A 417 -57.89 -2.48 -18.36
CA VAL A 417 -58.48 -1.15 -18.10
C VAL A 417 -57.80 -0.52 -16.88
N SER A 418 -57.25 0.69 -17.03
CA SER A 418 -56.65 1.42 -15.92
C SER A 418 -57.73 1.91 -14.93
N GLN A 419 -57.61 1.47 -13.67
CA GLN A 419 -58.55 1.78 -12.58
C GLN A 419 -58.03 2.88 -11.65
N TRP A 420 -56.70 3.07 -11.60
CA TRP A 420 -56.00 4.11 -10.85
C TRP A 420 -54.70 4.48 -11.56
N THR A 421 -54.29 5.75 -11.48
CA THR A 421 -52.99 6.26 -11.95
C THR A 421 -52.58 7.44 -11.08
N GLU A 422 -51.34 7.46 -10.60
CA GLU A 422 -50.82 8.51 -9.71
C GLU A 422 -49.31 8.71 -9.91
N ALA A 423 -48.82 9.92 -9.61
CA ALA A 423 -47.41 10.27 -9.73
C ALA A 423 -46.65 10.10 -8.41
N LEU A 424 -45.37 9.77 -8.54
CA LEU A 424 -44.39 9.68 -7.47
C LEU A 424 -43.08 10.33 -7.93
N SER A 425 -42.77 11.51 -7.37
CA SER A 425 -41.46 12.13 -7.52
C SER A 425 -40.45 11.45 -6.60
N ILE A 426 -39.35 10.98 -7.18
CA ILE A 426 -38.16 10.51 -6.48
C ILE A 426 -37.33 11.74 -6.07
N PRO A 427 -36.79 11.83 -4.84
CA PRO A 427 -36.07 13.02 -4.41
C PRO A 427 -34.77 13.24 -5.19
N GLU A 428 -34.36 14.50 -5.29
CA GLU A 428 -33.01 14.84 -5.74
C GLU A 428 -31.94 14.41 -4.70
N ALA A 429 -30.77 14.03 -5.20
CA ALA A 429 -29.65 13.56 -4.39
C ALA A 429 -28.32 13.77 -5.12
N THR A 430 -27.27 14.12 -4.37
CA THR A 430 -25.89 14.17 -4.86
C THR A 430 -25.11 12.89 -4.58
N ASN A 431 -25.57 12.10 -3.60
CA ASN A 431 -25.02 10.83 -3.14
C ASN A 431 -26.10 9.76 -3.23
N SER A 432 -25.72 8.50 -3.44
CA SER A 432 -26.64 7.35 -3.43
C SER A 432 -27.42 7.26 -2.11
N LYS A 433 -28.69 6.84 -2.16
CA LYS A 433 -29.58 6.79 -0.98
C LYS A 433 -30.42 5.53 -0.93
N ILE A 434 -30.79 5.11 0.27
CA ILE A 434 -31.80 4.07 0.50
C ILE A 434 -33.01 4.64 1.23
N ALA A 435 -34.21 4.29 0.75
CA ALA A 435 -35.47 4.62 1.37
C ALA A 435 -35.77 3.65 2.53
N MET A 436 -36.16 4.18 3.69
CA MET A 436 -36.30 3.38 4.92
C MET A 436 -37.71 2.79 5.08
N GLU A 437 -38.75 3.50 4.67
CA GLU A 437 -40.12 2.99 4.62
C GLU A 437 -40.46 2.46 3.21
N PRO A 438 -41.29 1.41 3.08
CA PRO A 438 -41.70 0.89 1.77
C PRO A 438 -42.73 1.80 1.08
N LEU A 439 -42.71 1.78 -0.24
CA LEU A 439 -43.77 2.26 -1.12
C LEU A 439 -44.85 1.18 -1.21
N ALA A 440 -45.84 1.24 -0.32
CA ALA A 440 -46.96 0.29 -0.31
C ALA A 440 -48.13 0.82 -1.15
N VAL A 441 -48.70 -0.01 -2.04
CA VAL A 441 -49.80 0.38 -2.96
C VAL A 441 -50.94 -0.64 -2.87
N GLY A 442 -52.18 -0.19 -2.64
CA GLY A 442 -53.31 -1.08 -2.39
C GLY A 442 -54.64 -0.37 -2.20
N ILE A 443 -55.60 -1.00 -1.52
CA ILE A 443 -56.91 -0.40 -1.23
C ILE A 443 -56.80 0.51 0.01
N THR A 444 -56.98 1.82 -0.20
CA THR A 444 -56.97 2.86 0.85
C THR A 444 -58.19 2.77 1.76
N ASP A 445 -58.15 3.43 2.93
CA ASP A 445 -59.29 3.56 3.86
C ASP A 445 -60.56 4.15 3.23
N ALA A 446 -60.43 4.87 2.10
CA ALA A 446 -61.56 5.40 1.32
C ALA A 446 -62.26 4.34 0.43
N GLY A 447 -61.74 3.11 0.37
CA GLY A 447 -62.23 2.03 -0.49
C GLY A 447 -61.75 2.10 -1.95
N THR A 448 -60.89 3.06 -2.29
CA THR A 448 -60.28 3.23 -3.62
C THR A 448 -58.84 2.72 -3.64
N PHE A 449 -58.39 2.20 -4.78
CA PHE A 449 -56.98 1.84 -4.97
C PHE A 449 -56.09 3.10 -4.97
N GLY A 450 -54.91 3.02 -4.38
CA GLY A 450 -53.98 4.14 -4.22
C GLY A 450 -52.72 3.79 -3.41
N ILE A 451 -51.84 4.77 -3.20
CA ILE A 451 -50.66 4.58 -2.35
C ILE A 451 -51.06 4.61 -0.87
N LEU A 452 -50.63 3.60 -0.12
CA LEU A 452 -50.88 3.42 1.32
C LEU A 452 -49.76 4.02 2.17
N THR A 453 -48.51 3.86 1.72
CA THR A 453 -47.31 4.40 2.37
C THR A 453 -46.39 4.98 1.31
N ARG A 454 -45.91 6.21 1.52
CA ARG A 454 -44.89 6.86 0.69
C ARG A 454 -43.58 6.88 1.48
N PRO A 455 -42.44 6.48 0.90
CA PRO A 455 -41.16 6.61 1.58
C PRO A 455 -40.84 8.07 1.86
N SER A 456 -40.42 8.36 3.11
CA SER A 456 -40.27 9.71 3.66
C SER A 456 -38.88 9.95 4.23
N THR A 457 -38.24 8.90 4.73
CA THR A 457 -36.89 8.91 5.27
C THR A 457 -35.95 8.25 4.28
N TYR A 458 -35.04 9.04 3.72
CA TYR A 458 -33.98 8.57 2.83
C TYR A 458 -32.65 8.81 3.53
N ILE A 459 -31.80 7.78 3.62
CA ILE A 459 -30.48 7.84 4.26
C ILE A 459 -29.42 7.61 3.18
N GLU A 460 -28.27 8.27 3.29
CA GLU A 460 -27.16 8.08 2.36
C GLU A 460 -26.60 6.66 2.50
N GLU A 461 -26.42 5.97 1.37
CA GLU A 461 -25.88 4.61 1.33
C GLU A 461 -24.81 4.53 0.22
N PRO A 462 -23.54 4.85 0.55
CA PRO A 462 -22.46 4.93 -0.43
C PRO A 462 -22.14 3.63 -1.15
N SER A 463 -22.62 2.48 -0.66
CA SER A 463 -22.41 1.17 -1.30
C SER A 463 -23.37 0.87 -2.46
N LEU A 464 -24.38 1.71 -2.72
CA LEU A 464 -25.22 1.61 -3.91
C LEU A 464 -24.54 2.24 -5.13
N SER A 465 -24.24 1.40 -6.13
CA SER A 465 -23.75 1.78 -7.46
C SER A 465 -24.65 1.21 -8.56
N TRP A 466 -24.53 1.73 -9.78
CA TRP A 466 -25.18 1.15 -10.96
C TRP A 466 -24.36 -0.03 -11.50
N SER A 467 -25.04 -1.05 -12.06
CA SER A 467 -24.39 -2.08 -12.88
C SER A 467 -24.52 -1.81 -14.39
N GLU A 468 -23.87 -2.66 -15.19
CA GLU A 468 -23.99 -2.68 -16.66
C GLU A 468 -25.44 -2.94 -17.12
N ASN A 469 -26.22 -3.73 -16.36
CA ASN A 469 -27.65 -3.95 -16.65
C ASN A 469 -28.45 -2.64 -16.61
N ALA A 470 -28.09 -1.73 -15.71
CA ALA A 470 -28.75 -0.44 -15.57
C ALA A 470 -28.44 0.51 -16.75
N MET A 471 -27.27 0.37 -17.40
CA MET A 471 -26.98 1.03 -18.68
C MET A 471 -27.92 0.54 -19.79
N GLY A 472 -28.06 -0.77 -19.94
CA GLY A 472 -28.97 -1.38 -20.90
C GLY A 472 -30.46 -1.06 -20.63
N MET A 473 -30.85 -0.91 -19.36
CA MET A 473 -32.18 -0.42 -19.00
C MET A 473 -32.37 1.07 -19.35
N ASN A 474 -31.38 1.92 -19.08
CA ASN A 474 -31.41 3.33 -19.44
C ASN A 474 -31.48 3.52 -20.96
N GLN A 475 -30.64 2.82 -21.74
CA GLN A 475 -30.66 2.86 -23.20
C GLN A 475 -32.05 2.48 -23.78
N ARG A 476 -32.71 1.46 -23.22
CA ARG A 476 -34.03 0.98 -23.68
C ARG A 476 -35.21 1.84 -23.21
N SER A 477 -35.14 2.45 -22.03
CA SER A 477 -36.32 3.08 -21.37
C SER A 477 -36.21 4.60 -21.14
N GLY A 478 -35.01 5.16 -21.22
CA GLY A 478 -34.70 6.55 -20.89
C GLY A 478 -34.63 6.86 -19.38
N THR A 479 -34.53 5.83 -18.53
CA THR A 479 -34.37 5.94 -17.07
C THR A 479 -33.44 4.85 -16.55
N TRP A 480 -32.56 5.18 -15.60
CA TRP A 480 -31.86 4.13 -14.84
C TRP A 480 -32.82 3.47 -13.86
N LEU A 481 -32.97 2.15 -13.98
CA LEU A 481 -33.71 1.32 -13.04
C LEU A 481 -33.11 -0.09 -13.01
N GLU A 482 -32.95 -0.67 -11.83
CA GLU A 482 -32.35 -2.00 -11.65
C GLU A 482 -32.93 -2.69 -10.41
N PRO A 483 -33.32 -3.99 -10.45
CA PRO A 483 -33.71 -4.73 -9.26
C PRO A 483 -32.51 -4.93 -8.30
N VAL A 484 -32.76 -4.90 -6.99
CA VAL A 484 -31.75 -5.13 -5.96
C VAL A 484 -32.06 -6.43 -5.23
N ASP A 485 -31.03 -7.16 -4.81
CA ASP A 485 -31.22 -8.32 -3.93
C ASP A 485 -31.89 -7.90 -2.61
N ALA A 486 -32.98 -8.58 -2.27
CA ALA A 486 -33.84 -8.21 -1.15
C ALA A 486 -33.18 -8.43 0.22
N GLU A 487 -32.23 -9.37 0.34
CA GLU A 487 -31.47 -9.59 1.58
C GLU A 487 -30.39 -8.52 1.75
N MET A 488 -29.67 -8.16 0.68
CA MET A 488 -28.72 -7.06 0.64
C MET A 488 -29.39 -5.72 1.02
N ALA A 489 -30.52 -5.39 0.38
CA ALA A 489 -31.30 -4.19 0.69
C ALA A 489 -31.90 -4.22 2.11
N TYR A 490 -32.25 -5.40 2.63
CA TYR A 490 -32.67 -5.57 4.02
C TYR A 490 -31.52 -5.29 5.01
N GLN A 491 -30.31 -5.81 4.78
CA GLN A 491 -29.16 -5.56 5.66
C GLN A 491 -28.71 -4.08 5.61
N MET A 492 -28.74 -3.42 4.45
CA MET A 492 -28.48 -1.97 4.34
C MET A 492 -29.46 -1.15 5.19
N ARG A 493 -30.78 -1.35 5.01
CA ARG A 493 -31.78 -0.66 5.86
C ARG A 493 -31.65 -1.01 7.33
N ARG A 494 -31.28 -2.24 7.67
CA ARG A 494 -31.05 -2.61 9.07
C ARG A 494 -29.88 -1.83 9.66
N GLN A 495 -28.74 -1.72 8.98
CA GLN A 495 -27.60 -0.92 9.42
C GLN A 495 -27.98 0.57 9.53
N ASN A 496 -28.62 1.14 8.51
CA ASN A 496 -29.01 2.55 8.46
C ASN A 496 -30.19 2.91 9.38
N SER A 497 -30.93 1.93 9.91
CA SER A 497 -31.97 2.18 10.92
C SER A 497 -31.42 2.57 12.29
N GLU A 498 -30.14 2.32 12.56
CA GLU A 498 -29.56 2.57 13.89
C GLU A 498 -29.09 4.00 14.18
N PRO A 499 -28.47 4.78 13.24
CA PRO A 499 -27.91 6.09 13.55
C PRO A 499 -28.90 7.25 13.69
N ALA A 500 -29.97 7.27 12.88
CA ALA A 500 -30.73 8.50 12.56
C ALA A 500 -31.35 9.22 13.78
N ASP A 501 -31.93 8.46 14.73
CA ASP A 501 -32.51 9.03 15.96
C ASP A 501 -31.44 9.56 16.93
N ILE A 502 -30.29 8.89 17.01
CA ILE A 502 -29.22 9.25 17.96
C ILE A 502 -28.59 10.58 17.54
N GLN A 503 -28.34 10.75 16.24
CA GLN A 503 -27.60 11.88 15.71
C GLN A 503 -28.40 13.19 15.82
N ARG A 504 -29.72 13.16 15.61
CA ARG A 504 -30.60 14.33 15.82
C ARG A 504 -30.63 14.82 17.26
N ILE A 505 -30.62 13.90 18.23
CA ILE A 505 -30.61 14.25 19.66
C ILE A 505 -29.25 14.83 20.09
N LEU A 506 -28.14 14.28 19.57
CA LEU A 506 -26.79 14.80 19.83
C LEU A 506 -26.55 16.19 19.19
N LEU A 507 -26.99 16.40 17.95
CA LEU A 507 -26.87 17.70 17.26
C LEU A 507 -27.66 18.82 17.97
N ALA A 508 -28.79 18.49 18.61
CA ALA A 508 -29.51 19.44 19.46
C ALA A 508 -28.64 19.91 20.64
N GLU A 509 -27.97 18.97 21.35
CA GLU A 509 -27.04 19.28 22.45
C GLU A 509 -25.74 20.01 21.99
N GLU A 510 -25.47 20.08 20.69
CA GLU A 510 -24.35 20.84 20.11
C GLU A 510 -24.74 22.26 19.69
N SER A 511 -26.03 22.51 19.42
CA SER A 511 -26.54 23.84 19.06
C SER A 511 -26.63 24.82 20.25
N GLU A 512 -26.82 24.31 21.47
CA GLU A 512 -26.78 25.12 22.70
C GLU A 512 -25.37 25.17 23.32
N ILE A 513 -24.47 25.98 22.76
CA ILE A 513 -23.47 26.82 23.46
C ILE A 513 -22.68 27.64 22.44
N THR A 514 -22.55 28.95 22.68
CA THR A 514 -21.77 29.84 21.81
C THR A 514 -20.26 29.68 22.03
N GLY A 515 -19.62 28.94 21.13
CA GLY A 515 -18.24 29.16 20.70
C GLY A 515 -17.12 29.10 21.74
N GLU A 516 -16.59 27.90 21.99
CA GLU A 516 -15.14 27.67 22.09
C GLU A 516 -14.82 26.17 21.92
N THR A 517 -14.02 25.79 20.92
CA THR A 517 -13.69 24.39 20.61
C THR A 517 -12.61 23.85 21.54
N THR A 518 -13.00 23.58 22.79
CA THR A 518 -12.29 22.63 23.66
C THR A 518 -12.96 21.26 23.58
N THR A 519 -12.20 20.18 23.78
CA THR A 519 -12.71 18.79 23.84
C THR A 519 -13.45 18.53 25.15
N GLY A 520 -14.56 19.24 25.34
CA GLY A 520 -15.30 19.33 26.58
C GLY A 520 -16.02 18.05 26.96
N VAL A 521 -15.59 17.44 28.06
CA VAL A 521 -16.36 16.41 28.79
C VAL A 521 -17.69 17.03 29.27
N LYS A 522 -18.78 16.78 28.54
CA LYS A 522 -20.13 17.23 28.91
C LYS A 522 -20.69 16.31 30.00
N ALA A 523 -21.02 16.89 31.16
CA ALA A 523 -21.75 16.22 32.23
C ALA A 523 -23.26 16.08 31.90
N ILE A 524 -23.99 15.28 32.68
CA ILE A 524 -25.45 15.17 32.55
C ILE A 524 -26.10 16.54 32.81
N PRO A 525 -27.01 17.05 31.95
CA PRO A 525 -27.65 18.34 32.14
C PRO A 525 -28.41 18.45 33.47
N ASN A 526 -28.34 19.62 34.10
CA ASN A 526 -28.99 19.85 35.41
C ASN A 526 -30.52 19.65 35.36
N TRP A 527 -31.18 19.89 34.22
CA TRP A 527 -32.62 19.65 34.09
C TRP A 527 -32.98 18.15 34.18
N VAL A 528 -32.14 17.27 33.62
CA VAL A 528 -32.27 15.81 33.71
C VAL A 528 -32.13 15.35 35.16
N LEU A 529 -31.13 15.89 35.87
CA LEU A 529 -30.90 15.58 37.29
C LEU A 529 -32.08 16.05 38.17
N ASN A 530 -32.54 17.29 37.99
CA ASN A 530 -33.68 17.82 38.74
C ASN A 530 -34.95 16.99 38.52
N ALA A 531 -35.27 16.64 37.26
CA ALA A 531 -36.46 15.84 36.94
C ALA A 531 -36.37 14.39 37.48
N LEU A 532 -35.18 13.81 37.56
CA LEU A 532 -34.98 12.50 38.19
C LEU A 532 -35.05 12.55 39.72
N GLU A 533 -34.64 13.66 40.35
CA GLU A 533 -34.79 13.88 41.80
C GLU A 533 -36.27 14.01 42.24
N GLU A 534 -37.20 14.35 41.34
CA GLU A 534 -38.65 14.27 41.60
C GLU A 534 -39.17 12.82 41.74
N ILE A 535 -38.45 11.83 41.22
CA ILE A 535 -38.79 10.40 41.33
C ILE A 535 -38.06 9.76 42.52
N GLU A 536 -36.75 9.98 42.65
CA GLU A 536 -35.91 9.31 43.66
C GLU A 536 -34.62 10.11 43.92
N SER A 537 -34.15 10.14 45.18
CA SER A 537 -32.92 10.84 45.55
C SER A 537 -31.68 10.26 44.84
N ILE A 538 -31.09 11.02 43.93
CA ILE A 538 -29.92 10.59 43.15
C ILE A 538 -28.66 10.64 44.02
N ASN A 539 -28.09 9.47 44.37
CA ASN A 539 -26.75 9.45 44.95
C ASN A 539 -25.72 9.91 43.89
N ALA A 540 -24.94 10.95 44.22
CA ALA A 540 -23.90 11.52 43.36
C ALA A 540 -22.86 10.48 42.93
N ASP A 541 -22.49 9.56 43.83
CA ASP A 541 -21.47 8.53 43.60
C ASP A 541 -21.93 7.40 42.62
N ASN A 542 -23.21 7.37 42.27
CA ASN A 542 -23.83 6.32 41.45
C ASN A 542 -24.50 6.86 40.18
N ARG A 543 -24.04 8.03 39.71
CA ARG A 543 -24.46 8.64 38.43
C ARG A 543 -23.70 7.99 37.26
N PRO A 544 -24.37 7.66 36.15
CA PRO A 544 -23.69 7.17 34.95
C PRO A 544 -22.87 8.27 34.27
N LEU A 545 -21.89 7.85 33.47
CA LEU A 545 -21.08 8.68 32.59
C LEU A 545 -21.82 8.90 31.26
N THR A 546 -21.76 10.11 30.71
CA THR A 546 -22.31 10.44 29.39
C THR A 546 -21.54 9.72 28.28
N ALA A 547 -22.19 9.53 27.12
CA ALA A 547 -21.53 8.89 25.97
C ALA A 547 -20.25 9.63 25.52
N SER A 548 -20.18 10.95 25.71
CA SER A 548 -18.97 11.77 25.52
C SER A 548 -17.77 11.28 26.35
N ILE A 549 -17.98 10.95 27.63
CA ILE A 549 -16.93 10.48 28.55
C ILE A 549 -16.49 9.05 28.19
N MET A 550 -17.42 8.19 27.77
CA MET A 550 -17.07 6.83 27.36
C MET A 550 -16.31 6.82 26.04
N ARG A 551 -16.68 7.67 25.08
CA ARG A 551 -15.95 7.86 23.82
C ARG A 551 -14.54 8.42 24.04
N SER A 552 -14.35 9.39 24.93
CA SER A 552 -13.00 9.92 25.19
C SER A 552 -12.07 8.91 25.87
N LYS A 553 -12.60 8.03 26.74
CA LYS A 553 -11.85 6.88 27.28
C LYS A 553 -11.53 5.84 26.21
N ALA A 554 -12.48 5.51 25.33
CA ALA A 554 -12.26 4.60 24.21
C ALA A 554 -11.19 5.13 23.23
N LEU A 555 -11.18 6.45 22.98
CA LEU A 555 -10.17 7.09 22.13
C LEU A 555 -8.75 7.02 22.73
N ILE A 556 -8.61 7.18 24.06
CA ILE A 556 -7.30 7.00 24.73
C ILE A 556 -6.81 5.56 24.54
N LEU A 557 -7.70 4.57 24.68
CA LEU A 557 -7.37 3.17 24.46
C LEU A 557 -6.99 2.89 22.99
N GLN A 558 -7.75 3.43 22.02
CA GLN A 558 -7.43 3.35 20.60
C GLN A 558 -6.03 3.91 20.31
N ASN A 559 -5.72 5.12 20.80
CA ASN A 559 -4.40 5.72 20.63
C ASN A 559 -3.27 4.83 21.20
N ASN A 560 -3.50 4.17 22.35
CA ASN A 560 -2.56 3.21 22.91
C ASN A 560 -2.40 1.95 22.02
N MET A 561 -3.49 1.44 21.43
CA MET A 561 -3.46 0.32 20.47
C MET A 561 -2.72 0.68 19.16
N GLU A 562 -2.85 1.92 18.69
CA GLU A 562 -2.14 2.43 17.52
C GLU A 562 -0.62 2.55 17.78
N VAL A 563 -0.24 3.07 18.96
CA VAL A 563 1.17 3.13 19.39
C VAL A 563 1.80 1.74 19.54
N ILE A 564 1.05 0.76 20.08
CA ILE A 564 1.49 -0.63 20.26
C ILE A 564 1.30 -1.47 18.97
N GLN A 565 0.73 -0.86 17.92
CA GLN A 565 0.46 -1.46 16.61
C GLN A 565 -0.25 -2.83 16.72
N CYS A 566 -1.30 -2.87 17.55
CA CYS A 566 -2.15 -4.05 17.78
C CYS A 566 -3.60 -3.87 17.31
N TRP A 567 -3.86 -2.90 16.44
CA TRP A 567 -5.17 -2.65 15.85
C TRP A 567 -5.58 -3.73 14.84
N ASP A 568 -4.65 -4.15 13.99
CA ASP A 568 -4.87 -5.16 12.96
C ASP A 568 -4.86 -6.56 13.58
N ALA A 569 -5.85 -7.40 13.27
CA ALA A 569 -5.96 -8.74 13.83
C ALA A 569 -4.84 -9.67 13.31
N PRO A 570 -4.26 -10.56 14.14
CA PRO A 570 -3.22 -11.48 13.69
C PRO A 570 -3.62 -12.29 12.45
N GLY A 571 -2.74 -12.28 11.44
CA GLY A 571 -2.98 -12.95 10.16
C GLY A 571 -3.84 -12.18 9.15
N SER A 572 -4.31 -10.96 9.44
CA SER A 572 -4.96 -10.11 8.42
C SER A 572 -3.97 -9.65 7.34
N ILE A 573 -4.49 -9.10 6.24
CA ILE A 573 -3.69 -8.58 5.12
C ILE A 573 -2.77 -7.43 5.60
N ASP A 574 -3.31 -6.51 6.40
CA ASP A 574 -2.58 -5.34 6.91
C ASP A 574 -1.66 -5.67 8.10
N TRP A 575 -1.84 -6.82 8.76
CA TRP A 575 -1.13 -7.19 9.97
C TRP A 575 0.35 -7.49 9.71
N LYS A 576 1.20 -6.63 10.27
CA LYS A 576 2.66 -6.68 10.08
C LYS A 576 3.30 -7.66 11.07
N LEU A 577 3.46 -8.91 10.65
CA LEU A 577 4.19 -9.97 11.37
C LEU A 577 5.51 -9.48 12.00
N GLN A 578 6.26 -8.64 11.28
CA GLN A 578 7.54 -8.08 11.75
C GLN A 578 7.41 -7.24 13.03
N VAL A 579 6.27 -6.58 13.24
CA VAL A 579 5.98 -5.75 14.41
C VAL A 579 5.65 -6.64 15.61
N ALA A 580 4.79 -7.65 15.41
CA ALA A 580 4.46 -8.63 16.44
C ALA A 580 5.71 -9.37 16.96
N ILE A 581 6.60 -9.83 16.07
CA ILE A 581 7.86 -10.50 16.45
C ILE A 581 8.82 -9.57 17.23
N LYS A 582 8.81 -8.26 16.93
CA LYS A 582 9.63 -7.26 17.66
C LYS A 582 9.07 -6.95 19.06
N ARG A 583 7.74 -6.82 19.17
CA ARG A 583 7.01 -6.59 20.43
C ARG A 583 7.01 -7.81 21.35
N TYR A 584 7.21 -9.02 20.82
CA TYR A 584 7.15 -10.28 21.56
C TYR A 584 8.01 -10.25 22.84
N GLY A 585 7.35 -10.39 23.99
CA GLY A 585 7.96 -10.34 25.33
C GLY A 585 7.84 -9.00 26.07
N GLU A 586 7.32 -7.95 25.44
CA GLU A 586 7.04 -6.68 26.12
C GLU A 586 5.77 -6.75 27.00
N PRO A 587 5.77 -6.15 28.21
CA PRO A 587 4.61 -6.18 29.10
C PRO A 587 3.44 -5.28 28.64
N ALA A 588 3.65 -4.43 27.63
CA ALA A 588 2.70 -3.40 27.21
C ALA A 588 1.35 -3.99 26.78
N LEU A 589 1.34 -5.09 26.03
CA LEU A 589 0.11 -5.72 25.53
C LEU A 589 -0.74 -6.32 26.67
N GLY A 590 -0.09 -6.88 27.70
CA GLY A 590 -0.78 -7.42 28.88
C GLY A 590 -1.41 -6.33 29.74
N LEU A 591 -0.71 -5.20 29.93
CA LEU A 591 -1.26 -4.02 30.61
C LEU A 591 -2.47 -3.45 29.83
N LEU A 592 -2.39 -3.40 28.50
CA LEU A 592 -3.46 -2.92 27.64
C LEU A 592 -4.72 -3.80 27.70
N SER A 593 -4.57 -5.12 27.83
CA SER A 593 -5.69 -6.04 28.10
C SER A 593 -6.37 -5.72 29.44
N GLU A 594 -5.59 -5.53 30.51
CA GLU A 594 -6.17 -5.21 31.82
C GLU A 594 -6.86 -3.84 31.85
N GLU A 595 -6.28 -2.81 31.23
CA GLU A 595 -6.91 -1.50 31.04
C GLU A 595 -8.23 -1.60 30.26
N THR A 596 -8.23 -2.37 29.17
CA THR A 596 -9.42 -2.58 28.33
C THR A 596 -10.52 -3.30 29.09
N ARG A 597 -10.21 -4.40 29.79
CA ARG A 597 -11.16 -5.16 30.60
C ARG A 597 -11.78 -4.30 31.71
N MET A 598 -10.98 -3.46 32.38
CA MET A 598 -11.50 -2.50 33.37
C MET A 598 -12.42 -1.45 32.73
N LEU A 599 -12.13 -1.01 31.51
CA LEU A 599 -12.98 -0.08 30.76
C LEU A 599 -14.28 -0.75 30.29
N GLU A 600 -14.24 -2.01 29.86
CA GLU A 600 -15.41 -2.83 29.51
C GLU A 600 -16.34 -3.01 30.72
N GLU A 601 -15.83 -3.51 31.86
CA GLU A 601 -16.60 -3.66 33.10
C GLU A 601 -17.25 -2.35 33.57
N THR A 602 -16.57 -1.23 33.32
CA THR A 602 -17.08 0.11 33.62
C THR A 602 -18.18 0.51 32.62
N SER A 603 -18.01 0.21 31.34
CA SER A 603 -18.96 0.51 30.26
C SER A 603 -20.24 -0.32 30.38
N GLU A 604 -20.14 -1.62 30.67
CA GLU A 604 -21.29 -2.49 30.98
C GLU A 604 -22.12 -1.93 32.14
N ARG A 605 -21.43 -1.54 33.22
CA ARG A 605 -22.05 -0.95 34.41
C ARG A 605 -22.76 0.36 34.08
N ASN A 606 -22.15 1.18 33.23
CA ASN A 606 -22.70 2.44 32.75
C ASN A 606 -23.98 2.25 31.93
N VAL A 607 -23.97 1.34 30.96
CA VAL A 607 -25.16 0.95 30.17
C VAL A 607 -26.28 0.43 31.08
N ARG A 608 -25.94 -0.42 32.06
CA ARG A 608 -26.92 -0.94 33.04
C ARG A 608 -27.53 0.18 33.89
N GLN A 609 -26.75 1.19 34.30
CA GLN A 609 -27.24 2.38 35.02
C GLN A 609 -28.18 3.24 34.16
N TRP A 610 -27.80 3.56 32.91
CA TRP A 610 -28.68 4.30 31.99
C TRP A 610 -30.01 3.57 31.73
N LYS A 611 -29.98 2.25 31.50
CA LYS A 611 -31.20 1.43 31.35
C LYS A 611 -32.05 1.38 32.62
N GLN A 612 -31.45 1.39 33.81
CA GLN A 612 -32.21 1.51 35.06
C GLN A 612 -32.91 2.87 35.19
N TRP A 613 -32.26 3.97 34.82
CA TRP A 613 -32.87 5.30 34.83
C TRP A 613 -34.03 5.40 33.82
N LEU A 614 -33.82 4.94 32.59
CA LEU A 614 -34.85 4.87 31.55
C LEU A 614 -36.06 4.04 32.00
N ASN A 615 -35.84 2.87 32.61
CA ASN A 615 -36.93 2.02 33.11
C ASN A 615 -37.73 2.67 34.25
N LYS A 616 -37.07 3.42 35.16
CA LYS A 616 -37.76 4.18 36.20
C LYS A 616 -38.64 5.29 35.61
N VAL A 617 -38.13 6.07 34.66
CA VAL A 617 -38.91 7.12 33.97
C VAL A 617 -40.07 6.54 33.18
N ASN A 618 -39.85 5.47 32.41
CA ASN A 618 -40.92 4.80 31.67
C ASN A 618 -42.02 4.24 32.60
N THR A 619 -41.64 3.70 33.76
CA THR A 619 -42.59 3.25 34.79
C THR A 619 -43.37 4.42 35.42
N HIS A 620 -42.73 5.60 35.56
CA HIS A 620 -43.37 6.81 36.07
C HIS A 620 -44.31 7.49 35.04
N ILE A 621 -44.13 7.22 33.73
CA ILE A 621 -44.98 7.69 32.64
C ILE A 621 -46.17 6.74 32.41
N ALA A 622 -45.96 5.42 32.53
CA ALA A 622 -46.96 4.41 32.26
C ALA A 622 -48.26 4.61 33.07
N GLY A 623 -49.40 4.67 32.36
CA GLY A 623 -50.74 4.79 32.96
C GLY A 623 -51.23 6.21 33.22
N LYS A 624 -50.46 7.26 32.90
CA LYS A 624 -50.92 8.66 32.94
C LYS A 624 -51.63 9.04 31.65
N VAL A 625 -52.82 9.66 31.76
CA VAL A 625 -53.64 10.07 30.60
C VAL A 625 -53.13 11.36 29.94
N ASN A 626 -52.61 12.30 30.73
CA ASN A 626 -51.84 13.45 30.25
C ASN A 626 -50.40 13.31 30.75
N ILE A 627 -49.43 13.32 29.83
CA ILE A 627 -47.99 13.27 30.09
C ILE A 627 -47.43 14.62 29.65
N SER A 628 -46.57 15.26 30.47
CA SER A 628 -45.94 16.52 30.05
C SER A 628 -44.87 16.25 28.98
N GLN A 629 -44.70 17.20 28.06
CA GLN A 629 -43.70 17.10 27.00
C GLN A 629 -42.27 16.95 27.56
N ASP A 630 -42.01 17.52 28.73
CA ASP A 630 -40.73 17.40 29.47
C ASP A 630 -40.42 15.95 29.88
N TRP A 631 -41.44 15.16 30.24
CA TRP A 631 -41.27 13.75 30.62
C TRP A 631 -41.01 12.85 29.42
N LEU A 632 -41.56 13.19 28.25
CA LEU A 632 -41.24 12.52 26.99
C LEU A 632 -39.80 12.85 26.58
N MET A 633 -39.44 14.13 26.57
CA MET A 633 -38.07 14.60 26.30
C MET A 633 -37.03 13.96 27.23
N LEU A 634 -37.36 13.77 28.52
CA LEU A 634 -36.53 13.03 29.46
C LEU A 634 -36.38 11.55 29.08
N SER A 635 -37.48 10.85 28.73
CA SER A 635 -37.41 9.45 28.29
C SER A 635 -36.55 9.29 27.02
N ASP A 636 -36.71 10.21 26.05
CA ASP A 636 -35.99 10.19 24.79
C ASP A 636 -34.49 10.49 24.99
N TYR A 637 -34.13 11.46 25.84
CA TYR A 637 -32.74 11.72 26.25
C TYR A 637 -32.10 10.50 26.91
N LEU A 638 -32.79 9.86 27.88
CA LEU A 638 -32.28 8.67 28.57
C LEU A 638 -32.14 7.48 27.61
N ARG A 639 -33.00 7.36 26.60
CA ARG A 639 -32.92 6.33 25.56
C ARG A 639 -31.74 6.57 24.62
N ALA A 640 -31.51 7.82 24.21
CA ALA A 640 -30.36 8.21 23.39
C ALA A 640 -29.03 7.97 24.12
N GLN A 641 -28.89 8.40 25.37
CA GLN A 641 -27.68 8.14 26.16
C GLN A 641 -27.49 6.64 26.43
N ALA A 642 -28.55 5.86 26.67
CA ALA A 642 -28.43 4.41 26.78
C ALA A 642 -27.86 3.78 25.50
N LYS A 643 -28.50 4.03 24.34
CA LYS A 643 -28.08 3.45 23.04
C LYS A 643 -26.67 3.91 22.63
N ALA A 644 -26.34 5.19 22.82
CA ALA A 644 -25.01 5.71 22.50
C ALA A 644 -23.88 5.12 23.38
N ASN A 645 -24.19 4.72 24.62
CA ASN A 645 -23.26 3.98 25.48
C ASN A 645 -23.18 2.49 25.12
N GLU A 646 -24.24 1.89 24.57
CA GLU A 646 -24.18 0.53 24.01
C GLU A 646 -23.28 0.45 22.79
N SER A 647 -23.34 1.42 21.87
CA SER A 647 -22.40 1.51 20.74
C SER A 647 -20.95 1.67 21.21
N ALA A 648 -20.71 2.48 22.26
CA ALA A 648 -19.38 2.64 22.84
C ALA A 648 -18.89 1.35 23.53
N LEU A 649 -19.77 0.61 24.23
CA LEU A 649 -19.45 -0.71 24.78
C LEU A 649 -19.06 -1.70 23.68
N ALA A 650 -19.80 -1.76 22.57
CA ALA A 650 -19.48 -2.65 21.44
C ALA A 650 -18.09 -2.35 20.84
N GLN A 651 -17.73 -1.06 20.70
CA GLN A 651 -16.39 -0.65 20.25
C GLN A 651 -15.30 -1.08 21.24
N ILE A 652 -15.52 -0.91 22.55
CA ILE A 652 -14.58 -1.35 23.59
C ILE A 652 -14.42 -2.89 23.59
N GLN A 653 -15.50 -3.63 23.34
CA GLN A 653 -15.47 -5.09 23.23
C GLN A 653 -14.74 -5.58 21.98
N ASP A 654 -14.81 -4.86 20.85
CA ASP A 654 -14.02 -5.20 19.65
C ASP A 654 -12.52 -4.94 19.90
N MET A 655 -12.17 -3.80 20.49
CA MET A 655 -10.79 -3.51 20.94
C MET A 655 -10.26 -4.58 21.89
N TYR A 656 -11.07 -5.04 22.85
CA TYR A 656 -10.70 -6.15 23.75
C TYR A 656 -10.37 -7.43 22.99
N ARG A 657 -11.25 -7.88 22.09
CA ARG A 657 -11.04 -9.09 21.27
C ARG A 657 -9.77 -9.02 20.43
N ARG A 658 -9.45 -7.86 19.86
CA ARG A 658 -8.20 -7.64 19.11
C ARG A 658 -6.98 -7.84 19.99
N ILE A 659 -6.94 -7.21 21.17
CA ILE A 659 -5.83 -7.31 22.12
C ILE A 659 -5.66 -8.77 22.59
N GLU A 660 -6.75 -9.45 22.96
CA GLU A 660 -6.73 -10.87 23.33
C GLU A 660 -6.26 -11.77 22.17
N ALA A 661 -6.63 -11.48 20.93
CA ALA A 661 -6.14 -12.22 19.77
C ALA A 661 -4.61 -12.09 19.60
N HIS A 662 -4.02 -10.91 19.84
CA HIS A 662 -2.55 -10.76 19.87
C HIS A 662 -1.90 -11.53 21.02
N LEU A 663 -2.52 -11.60 22.21
CA LEU A 663 -2.02 -12.38 23.35
C LEU A 663 -2.11 -13.90 23.10
N VAL A 664 -3.19 -14.36 22.47
CA VAL A 664 -3.37 -15.76 22.04
C VAL A 664 -2.38 -16.13 20.94
N TYR A 665 -2.14 -15.23 19.98
CA TYR A 665 -1.09 -15.39 18.97
C TYR A 665 0.30 -15.52 19.61
N ASP A 666 0.71 -14.57 20.46
CA ASP A 666 2.03 -14.60 21.12
C ASP A 666 2.23 -15.91 21.90
N ARG A 667 1.17 -16.41 22.57
CA ARG A 667 1.18 -17.73 23.20
C ARG A 667 1.39 -18.87 22.20
N TRP A 668 0.66 -18.92 21.08
CA TRP A 668 0.84 -19.97 20.07
C TRP A 668 2.23 -19.97 19.46
N VAL A 669 2.82 -18.80 19.16
CA VAL A 669 4.22 -18.76 18.68
C VAL A 669 5.20 -19.24 19.75
N THR A 670 4.91 -19.00 21.03
CA THR A 670 5.68 -19.54 22.17
C THR A 670 5.61 -21.06 22.27
N GLU A 671 4.46 -21.66 21.97
CA GLU A 671 4.25 -23.12 22.00
C GLU A 671 4.79 -23.81 20.72
N ALA A 672 4.87 -23.11 19.60
CA ALA A 672 5.30 -23.65 18.30
C ALA A 672 6.79 -23.41 17.97
N LEU A 673 7.38 -22.28 18.34
CA LEU A 673 8.73 -21.87 17.90
C LEU A 673 9.61 -21.46 19.10
N PRO A 674 10.96 -21.54 19.02
CA PRO A 674 11.87 -21.17 20.10
C PRO A 674 12.01 -19.64 20.28
N MET A 675 10.88 -18.93 20.34
CA MET A 675 10.77 -17.45 20.40
C MET A 675 11.44 -16.81 21.62
N SER A 676 11.78 -17.58 22.65
CA SER A 676 12.54 -17.09 23.81
C SER A 676 13.95 -16.61 23.45
N MET A 677 14.58 -17.19 22.43
CA MET A 677 15.93 -16.83 21.96
C MET A 677 15.87 -15.55 21.09
N PRO A 678 16.50 -14.43 21.49
CA PRO A 678 16.49 -13.19 20.69
C PRO A 678 17.06 -13.36 19.27
N GLU A 679 18.16 -14.10 19.15
CA GLU A 679 18.87 -14.34 17.89
C GLU A 679 18.01 -15.18 16.91
N PHE A 680 17.18 -16.09 17.44
CA PHE A 680 16.20 -16.81 16.64
C PHE A 680 15.11 -15.87 16.09
N ARG A 681 14.64 -14.89 16.88
CA ARG A 681 13.63 -13.91 16.40
C ARG A 681 14.18 -13.05 15.26
N GLU A 682 15.45 -12.64 15.33
CA GLU A 682 16.12 -11.92 14.24
C GLU A 682 16.27 -12.77 12.97
N HIS A 683 16.68 -14.04 13.12
CA HIS A 683 16.78 -14.97 11.99
C HIS A 683 15.41 -15.31 11.38
N LEU A 684 14.35 -15.43 12.19
CA LEU A 684 12.99 -15.67 11.71
C LEU A 684 12.47 -14.51 10.84
N LEU A 685 12.80 -13.26 11.21
CA LEU A 685 12.52 -12.08 10.38
C LEU A 685 13.27 -12.09 9.04
N GLN A 686 14.51 -12.58 9.01
CA GLN A 686 15.28 -12.72 7.77
C GLN A 686 14.69 -13.82 6.87
N ILE A 687 14.35 -14.99 7.42
CA ILE A 687 13.78 -16.12 6.67
C ILE A 687 12.40 -15.74 6.10
N THR A 688 11.51 -15.13 6.90
CA THR A 688 10.19 -14.68 6.43
C THR A 688 10.26 -13.54 5.41
N ALA A 689 11.34 -12.75 5.38
CA ALA A 689 11.57 -11.73 4.35
C ALA A 689 12.16 -12.30 3.04
N GLN A 690 12.67 -13.54 3.04
CA GLN A 690 13.28 -14.19 1.88
C GLN A 690 12.43 -15.35 1.32
N ASN A 691 11.61 -15.99 2.14
CA ASN A 691 10.78 -17.13 1.79
C ASN A 691 9.29 -16.83 2.01
N GLN A 692 8.58 -16.58 0.91
CA GLN A 692 7.16 -16.21 0.93
C GLN A 692 6.25 -17.35 1.42
N ASP A 693 6.61 -18.62 1.20
CA ASP A 693 5.80 -19.76 1.65
C ASP A 693 5.79 -19.87 3.18
N VAL A 694 6.92 -19.59 3.83
CA VAL A 694 7.03 -19.49 5.30
C VAL A 694 6.21 -18.30 5.81
N LEU A 695 6.32 -17.12 5.17
CA LEU A 695 5.53 -15.94 5.55
C LEU A 695 4.02 -16.18 5.45
N ASN A 696 3.55 -16.66 4.30
CA ASN A 696 2.15 -17.01 4.05
C ASN A 696 1.64 -18.04 5.08
N SER A 697 2.45 -19.04 5.41
CA SER A 697 2.08 -20.08 6.38
C SER A 697 1.98 -19.54 7.82
N VAL A 698 2.85 -18.61 8.20
CA VAL A 698 2.77 -17.94 9.52
C VAL A 698 1.55 -17.02 9.60
N GLN A 699 1.24 -16.27 8.54
CA GLN A 699 0.01 -15.48 8.47
C GLN A 699 -1.24 -16.37 8.57
N LEU A 700 -1.29 -17.47 7.81
CA LEU A 700 -2.40 -18.43 7.86
C LEU A 700 -2.54 -19.11 9.22
N ALA A 701 -1.44 -19.40 9.92
CA ALA A 701 -1.47 -19.91 11.29
C ALA A 701 -1.98 -18.86 12.30
N ALA A 702 -1.67 -17.58 12.08
CA ALA A 702 -2.12 -16.49 12.94
C ALA A 702 -3.63 -16.19 12.86
N THR A 703 -4.30 -16.47 11.74
CA THR A 703 -5.75 -16.21 11.55
C THR A 703 -6.72 -17.06 12.41
N CYS A 704 -6.22 -17.96 13.26
CA CYS A 704 -7.10 -18.86 14.02
C CYS A 704 -7.86 -18.15 15.14
N GLY A 705 -9.15 -18.45 15.30
CA GLY A 705 -9.93 -18.03 16.46
C GLY A 705 -9.59 -18.87 17.72
N PRO A 706 -9.86 -18.36 18.92
CA PRO A 706 -9.59 -19.08 20.17
C PRO A 706 -10.41 -20.39 20.33
N ASP A 707 -11.51 -20.52 19.60
CA ASP A 707 -12.44 -21.65 19.69
C ASP A 707 -12.03 -22.88 18.84
N GLU A 708 -11.00 -22.78 17.97
CA GLU A 708 -10.51 -23.89 17.13
C GLU A 708 -9.04 -24.29 17.41
N PRO A 709 -8.72 -24.84 18.60
CA PRO A 709 -7.34 -25.17 18.95
C PRO A 709 -6.69 -26.22 18.02
N ASP A 710 -7.43 -27.24 17.58
CA ASP A 710 -6.89 -28.30 16.71
C ASP A 710 -6.59 -27.80 15.28
N SER A 711 -7.36 -26.82 14.80
CA SER A 711 -7.14 -26.10 13.53
C SER A 711 -5.84 -25.31 13.59
N SER A 712 -5.62 -24.58 14.69
CA SER A 712 -4.38 -23.81 14.93
C SER A 712 -3.15 -24.72 15.02
N ASN A 713 -3.22 -25.80 15.80
CA ASN A 713 -2.11 -26.74 15.99
C ASN A 713 -1.58 -27.29 14.65
N GLN A 714 -2.47 -27.70 13.73
CA GLN A 714 -2.08 -28.24 12.43
C GLN A 714 -1.35 -27.20 11.55
N ARG A 715 -1.77 -25.93 11.58
CA ARG A 715 -1.10 -24.86 10.83
C ARG A 715 0.28 -24.54 11.40
N TRP A 716 0.43 -24.51 12.72
CA TRP A 716 1.73 -24.30 13.37
C TRP A 716 2.71 -25.46 13.15
N ILE A 717 2.24 -26.71 13.09
CA ILE A 717 3.06 -27.85 12.64
C ILE A 717 3.54 -27.63 11.19
N LYS A 718 2.70 -27.07 10.31
CA LYS A 718 3.11 -26.78 8.93
C LYS A 718 4.17 -25.68 8.84
N VAL A 719 4.10 -24.67 9.70
CA VAL A 719 5.16 -23.66 9.86
C VAL A 719 6.47 -24.32 10.32
N GLN A 720 6.43 -25.26 11.28
CA GLN A 720 7.61 -25.99 11.75
C GLN A 720 8.27 -26.80 10.63
N GLU A 721 7.50 -27.53 9.81
CA GLU A 721 8.04 -28.25 8.64
C GLU A 721 8.79 -27.32 7.68
N LEU A 722 8.15 -26.22 7.26
CA LEU A 722 8.69 -25.32 6.24
C LEU A 722 9.92 -24.57 6.76
N LEU A 723 9.88 -24.13 8.02
CA LEU A 723 11.02 -23.47 8.66
C LEU A 723 12.19 -24.44 8.87
N TRP A 724 11.95 -25.70 9.23
CA TRP A 724 13.00 -26.73 9.31
C TRP A 724 13.63 -27.02 7.94
N ARG A 725 12.84 -27.01 6.84
CA ARG A 725 13.37 -27.15 5.48
C ARG A 725 14.26 -25.97 5.09
N ALA A 726 13.79 -24.73 5.28
CA ALA A 726 14.58 -23.53 5.00
C ALA A 726 15.90 -23.51 5.80
N LEU A 727 15.85 -23.84 7.10
CA LEU A 727 17.06 -24.00 7.92
C LEU A 727 17.99 -25.12 7.42
N SER A 728 17.43 -26.22 6.91
CA SER A 728 18.21 -27.32 6.33
C SER A 728 18.94 -26.91 5.05
N GLU A 729 18.29 -26.10 4.20
CA GLU A 729 18.92 -25.53 3.00
C GLU A 729 20.08 -24.60 3.38
N SER A 730 19.89 -23.69 4.36
CA SER A 730 20.98 -22.84 4.87
C SER A 730 22.11 -23.62 5.56
N ILE A 731 21.82 -24.79 6.16
CA ILE A 731 22.85 -25.72 6.67
C ILE A 731 23.64 -26.35 5.53
N VAL A 732 22.99 -26.71 4.42
CA VAL A 732 23.67 -27.24 3.23
C VAL A 732 24.60 -26.20 2.60
N GLU A 733 24.18 -24.94 2.48
CA GLU A 733 25.05 -23.84 2.02
C GLU A 733 26.32 -23.69 2.89
N VAL A 734 26.16 -23.76 4.22
CA VAL A 734 27.29 -23.71 5.15
C VAL A 734 28.15 -24.98 5.08
N GLN A 735 27.57 -26.13 4.73
CA GLN A 735 28.32 -27.37 4.50
C GLN A 735 29.09 -27.39 3.16
N GLU A 736 28.67 -26.63 2.14
CA GLU A 736 29.50 -26.47 0.91
C GLU A 736 30.87 -25.83 1.19
N LEU A 737 30.99 -25.09 2.31
CA LEU A 737 32.24 -24.52 2.81
C LEU A 737 33.02 -25.50 3.71
N GLY A 738 32.57 -26.76 3.86
CA GLY A 738 33.23 -27.80 4.66
C GLY A 738 33.16 -27.59 6.18
N VAL A 739 32.28 -26.70 6.66
CA VAL A 739 32.29 -26.24 8.06
C VAL A 739 31.96 -27.35 9.05
N PHE A 740 31.02 -28.25 8.73
CA PHE A 740 30.63 -29.30 9.69
C PHE A 740 31.58 -30.50 9.70
N ASP A 741 32.46 -30.63 8.71
CA ASP A 741 33.51 -31.66 8.67
C ASP A 741 34.65 -31.41 9.68
N LEU A 742 34.68 -30.22 10.28
CA LEU A 742 35.66 -29.84 11.29
C LEU A 742 35.54 -30.72 12.56
N PRO A 743 36.65 -31.12 13.21
CA PRO A 743 36.62 -31.99 14.38
C PRO A 743 35.77 -31.48 15.57
N ASN A 744 35.56 -30.18 15.68
CA ASN A 744 34.77 -29.50 16.72
C ASN A 744 33.29 -29.25 16.34
N MET A 745 32.85 -29.69 15.14
CA MET A 745 31.45 -29.58 14.69
C MET A 745 30.65 -30.89 14.76
N LYS A 746 31.25 -31.98 15.25
CA LYS A 746 30.56 -33.28 15.45
C LYS A 746 29.30 -33.16 16.30
N ASP A 747 29.29 -32.28 17.30
CA ASP A 747 28.10 -32.02 18.10
C ASP A 747 26.98 -31.41 17.25
N ALA A 748 27.30 -30.45 16.38
CA ALA A 748 26.34 -29.81 15.48
C ALA A 748 25.79 -30.79 14.44
N GLN A 749 26.66 -31.62 13.83
CA GLN A 749 26.20 -32.74 12.99
C GLN A 749 25.22 -33.65 13.73
N SER A 750 25.49 -33.95 15.01
CA SER A 750 24.60 -34.76 15.85
C SER A 750 23.31 -34.05 16.27
N TRP A 751 23.27 -32.71 16.27
CA TRP A 751 22.07 -31.92 16.53
C TRP A 751 21.15 -31.91 15.31
N PHE A 752 21.71 -31.73 14.10
CA PHE A 752 20.95 -31.80 12.84
C PHE A 752 20.37 -33.19 12.56
N ILE A 753 21.14 -34.27 12.78
CA ILE A 753 20.63 -35.65 12.66
C ILE A 753 19.49 -35.88 13.67
N ARG A 754 19.57 -35.28 14.87
CA ARG A 754 18.49 -35.33 15.87
C ARG A 754 17.29 -34.46 15.53
N SER A 755 17.45 -33.32 14.85
CA SER A 755 16.30 -32.49 14.46
C SER A 755 15.46 -33.16 13.38
N GLY A 756 16.09 -33.78 12.36
CA GLY A 756 15.36 -34.58 11.37
C GLY A 756 14.60 -35.74 12.01
N GLY A 757 15.26 -36.49 12.91
CA GLY A 757 14.62 -37.57 13.66
C GLY A 757 13.45 -37.10 14.55
N LEU A 758 13.56 -35.92 15.18
CA LEU A 758 12.49 -35.32 15.98
C LEU A 758 11.30 -34.85 15.14
N LEU A 759 11.53 -34.40 13.90
CA LEU A 759 10.46 -34.03 12.97
C LEU A 759 9.71 -35.28 12.48
N GLU A 760 10.45 -36.31 12.08
CA GLU A 760 9.90 -37.65 11.80
C GLU A 760 9.10 -38.23 12.98
N ASP A 761 9.60 -38.08 14.21
CA ASP A 761 8.91 -38.53 15.42
C ASP A 761 7.78 -37.57 15.86
N ALA A 762 7.68 -36.37 15.29
CA ALA A 762 6.49 -35.53 15.38
C ALA A 762 5.38 -36.07 14.47
N GLU A 763 5.66 -36.30 13.18
CA GLU A 763 4.71 -36.87 12.21
C GLU A 763 4.05 -38.18 12.70
N LYS A 764 4.81 -39.00 13.44
CA LYS A 764 4.36 -40.29 13.99
C LYS A 764 3.60 -40.18 15.32
N SER A 765 3.52 -39.01 15.96
CA SER A 765 2.88 -38.86 17.28
C SER A 765 1.37 -38.63 17.19
N GLY A 766 0.61 -39.23 18.10
CA GLY A 766 -0.87 -39.23 18.06
C GLY A 766 -1.56 -38.07 18.80
N SER A 767 -0.84 -37.00 19.15
CA SER A 767 -1.37 -35.85 19.90
C SER A 767 -0.78 -34.54 19.36
N PRO A 768 -1.60 -33.56 18.91
CA PRO A 768 -1.10 -32.31 18.33
C PRO A 768 -0.15 -31.52 19.25
N GLN A 769 -0.35 -31.59 20.57
CA GLN A 769 0.56 -30.95 21.53
C GLN A 769 1.94 -31.62 21.58
N GLU A 770 2.01 -32.95 21.42
CA GLU A 770 3.31 -33.62 21.30
C GLU A 770 3.98 -33.35 19.96
N GLN A 771 3.19 -33.24 18.89
CA GLN A 771 3.69 -32.87 17.56
C GLN A 771 4.35 -31.49 17.60
N LEU A 772 3.66 -30.48 18.15
CA LEU A 772 4.20 -29.12 18.32
C LEU A 772 5.47 -29.07 19.15
N VAL A 773 5.51 -29.72 20.33
CA VAL A 773 6.71 -29.70 21.20
C VAL A 773 7.91 -30.39 20.53
N ARG A 774 7.69 -31.49 19.79
CA ARG A 774 8.75 -32.18 19.03
C ARG A 774 9.23 -31.34 17.84
N GLY A 775 8.31 -30.73 17.11
CA GLY A 775 8.63 -29.82 16.00
C GLY A 775 9.35 -28.54 16.45
N GLN A 776 8.99 -27.98 17.59
CA GLN A 776 9.69 -26.84 18.20
C GLN A 776 11.14 -27.22 18.55
N ALA A 777 11.36 -28.41 19.14
CA ALA A 777 12.68 -28.93 19.43
C ALA A 777 13.49 -29.26 18.16
N ALA A 778 12.84 -29.73 17.09
CA ALA A 778 13.46 -29.95 15.79
C ALA A 778 13.92 -28.63 15.15
N VAL A 779 13.04 -27.63 15.07
CA VAL A 779 13.37 -26.27 14.58
C VAL A 779 14.50 -25.66 15.42
N GLY A 780 14.45 -25.78 16.75
CA GLY A 780 15.51 -25.30 17.64
C GLY A 780 16.87 -25.93 17.36
N LEU A 781 16.97 -27.27 17.33
CA LEU A 781 18.23 -27.97 17.05
C LEU A 781 18.75 -27.76 15.62
N ALA A 782 17.86 -27.55 14.64
CA ALA A 782 18.24 -27.13 13.30
C ALA A 782 18.84 -25.72 13.31
N TRP A 783 18.17 -24.75 13.96
CA TRP A 783 18.67 -23.38 14.07
C TRP A 783 19.98 -23.30 14.87
N GLU A 784 20.14 -24.04 15.97
CA GLU A 784 21.40 -24.12 16.72
C GLU A 784 22.55 -24.69 15.85
N THR A 785 22.26 -25.68 15.00
CA THR A 785 23.23 -26.22 14.05
C THR A 785 23.62 -25.16 13.01
N PHE A 786 22.63 -24.51 12.40
CA PHE A 786 22.85 -23.44 11.42
C PHE A 786 23.68 -22.30 12.02
N HIS A 787 23.23 -21.73 13.14
CA HIS A 787 23.88 -20.62 13.83
C HIS A 787 25.32 -20.96 14.24
N LYS A 788 25.57 -22.16 14.79
CA LYS A 788 26.92 -22.60 15.15
C LYS A 788 27.83 -22.76 13.92
N GLY A 789 27.32 -23.24 12.79
CA GLY A 789 28.04 -23.29 11.51
C GLY A 789 28.32 -21.91 10.92
N ALA A 790 27.27 -21.12 10.73
CA ALA A 790 27.31 -19.74 10.22
C ALA A 790 28.30 -18.88 11.02
N SER A 791 28.29 -18.99 12.36
CA SER A 791 29.24 -18.24 13.23
C SER A 791 30.72 -18.43 12.90
N LYS A 792 31.12 -19.54 12.25
CA LYS A 792 32.49 -19.74 11.74
C LYS A 792 32.71 -19.03 10.41
N ARG A 793 31.78 -19.14 9.46
CA ARG A 793 31.79 -18.38 8.19
C ARG A 793 31.80 -16.88 8.47
N ASP A 794 30.82 -16.39 9.21
CA ASP A 794 30.59 -14.97 9.51
C ASP A 794 31.72 -14.37 10.35
N ARG A 795 32.53 -15.20 11.03
CA ARG A 795 33.78 -14.78 11.68
C ARG A 795 34.90 -14.60 10.67
N VAL A 796 35.11 -15.55 9.76
CA VAL A 796 36.12 -15.42 8.70
C VAL A 796 35.78 -14.23 7.80
N GLU A 797 34.52 -14.07 7.39
CA GLU A 797 34.05 -12.91 6.62
C GLU A 797 34.34 -11.58 7.34
N ARG A 798 34.00 -11.43 8.63
CA ARG A 798 34.38 -10.23 9.40
C ARG A 798 35.90 -10.05 9.53
N GLU A 799 36.67 -11.13 9.63
CA GLU A 799 38.13 -11.06 9.67
C GLU A 799 38.73 -10.68 8.29
N THR A 800 38.06 -10.92 7.15
CA THR A 800 38.48 -10.38 5.83
C THR A 800 38.48 -8.84 5.81
N HIS A 801 37.59 -8.20 6.55
CA HIS A 801 37.43 -6.74 6.61
C HIS A 801 38.42 -6.04 7.57
N MET A 802 39.19 -6.80 8.36
CA MET A 802 40.25 -6.26 9.21
C MET A 802 41.55 -6.10 8.41
N THR A 803 42.40 -5.13 8.74
CA THR A 803 43.81 -5.18 8.32
C THR A 803 44.56 -6.26 9.10
N ASP A 804 45.64 -6.79 8.52
CA ASP A 804 46.46 -7.81 9.18
C ASP A 804 47.02 -7.31 10.52
N SER A 805 47.30 -6.00 10.64
CA SER A 805 47.70 -5.34 11.88
C SER A 805 46.62 -5.35 12.97
N GLU A 806 45.34 -5.21 12.60
CA GLU A 806 44.22 -5.31 13.53
C GLU A 806 43.93 -6.76 13.88
N TRP A 807 44.02 -7.66 12.89
CA TRP A 807 43.87 -9.10 13.10
C TRP A 807 44.92 -9.65 14.08
N TRP A 808 46.20 -9.34 13.86
CA TRP A 808 47.28 -9.71 14.81
C TRP A 808 47.11 -9.05 16.18
N SER A 809 46.52 -7.86 16.27
CA SER A 809 46.18 -7.24 17.56
C SER A 809 45.02 -7.94 18.28
N ASN A 810 44.16 -8.65 17.55
CA ASN A 810 43.06 -9.47 18.05
C ASN A 810 43.44 -10.95 18.19
N PHE A 811 44.65 -11.35 17.76
CA PHE A 811 45.14 -12.73 17.80
C PHE A 811 45.69 -13.10 19.18
N GLY A 812 44.78 -13.23 20.14
CA GLY A 812 45.06 -13.63 21.52
C GLY A 812 43.81 -13.64 22.38
N ALA A 813 43.95 -13.98 23.66
CA ALA A 813 42.82 -13.93 24.61
C ALA A 813 42.41 -12.47 24.86
N THR A 814 41.25 -12.06 24.35
CA THR A 814 40.67 -10.73 24.58
C THR A 814 40.38 -10.52 26.06
N ARG A 815 41.01 -9.51 26.67
CA ARG A 815 40.95 -9.24 28.12
C ARG A 815 39.56 -8.80 28.63
N HIS A 816 38.69 -9.75 28.96
CA HIS A 816 37.56 -9.48 29.87
C HIS A 816 37.30 -10.66 30.82
N ASN A 817 37.15 -10.35 32.11
CA ASN A 817 36.71 -11.22 33.22
C ASN A 817 37.43 -12.56 33.45
N THR A 818 38.58 -12.51 34.12
CA THR A 818 38.74 -13.15 35.46
C THR A 818 39.89 -12.52 36.24
N LYS A 819 39.96 -12.75 37.56
CA LYS A 819 41.15 -12.44 38.36
C LYS A 819 42.21 -13.52 38.15
N ASP A 820 43.47 -13.10 38.13
CA ASP A 820 44.67 -13.85 38.50
C ASP A 820 44.74 -15.33 38.08
N ASP A 821 44.97 -15.55 36.78
CA ASP A 821 45.94 -16.55 36.34
C ASP A 821 46.49 -16.19 34.95
N TYR A 822 47.51 -16.91 34.47
CA TYR A 822 48.23 -16.70 33.19
C TYR A 822 49.08 -15.41 33.06
N GLY A 823 49.33 -14.67 34.15
CA GLY A 823 50.18 -13.48 34.13
C GLY A 823 51.66 -13.72 33.75
N ASP A 824 52.15 -14.94 33.95
CA ASP A 824 53.57 -15.33 33.79
C ASP A 824 53.89 -16.10 32.49
N PHE A 825 52.93 -16.26 31.57
CA PHE A 825 53.21 -16.92 30.29
C PHE A 825 53.89 -15.95 29.31
N ASP A 826 55.23 -16.04 29.27
CA ASP A 826 56.11 -15.41 28.27
C ASP A 826 55.95 -16.06 26.88
N VAL A 827 54.73 -16.00 26.33
CA VAL A 827 54.40 -16.65 25.07
C VAL A 827 55.23 -16.04 23.94
N PHE A 828 56.12 -16.87 23.41
CA PHE A 828 56.96 -16.80 22.21
C PHE A 828 58.45 -17.05 22.50
N SER A 829 58.87 -17.18 23.77
CA SER A 829 60.20 -17.70 24.09
C SER A 829 60.29 -19.23 23.91
N SER A 830 60.69 -19.62 22.69
CA SER A 830 61.01 -20.97 22.18
C SER A 830 59.87 -21.87 21.69
N ASN A 831 60.09 -22.46 20.49
CA ASN A 831 59.43 -23.62 19.88
C ASN A 831 57.93 -23.60 19.50
N ASN A 832 57.30 -22.44 19.28
CA ASN A 832 55.92 -22.34 18.71
C ASN A 832 55.82 -21.78 17.27
N ALA A 833 56.87 -21.96 16.45
CA ALA A 833 56.88 -21.55 15.04
C ALA A 833 55.68 -22.05 14.17
N PRO A 834 55.15 -23.28 14.34
CA PRO A 834 54.03 -23.76 13.52
C PRO A 834 52.73 -22.95 13.65
N ILE A 835 52.49 -22.30 14.80
CA ILE A 835 51.30 -21.50 15.05
C ILE A 835 51.36 -20.20 14.25
N VAL A 836 52.54 -19.55 14.25
CA VAL A 836 52.79 -18.34 13.46
C VAL A 836 52.66 -18.66 11.98
N GLN A 837 53.24 -19.78 11.53
CA GLN A 837 53.12 -20.23 10.14
C GLN A 837 51.67 -20.53 9.72
N GLN A 838 50.84 -21.13 10.58
CA GLN A 838 49.41 -21.33 10.29
C GLN A 838 48.61 -20.02 10.28
N ALA A 839 49.00 -19.02 11.09
CA ALA A 839 48.40 -17.69 11.09
C ALA A 839 48.79 -16.88 9.85
N GLU A 840 50.03 -17.00 9.37
CA GLU A 840 50.48 -16.42 8.09
C GLU A 840 49.73 -17.03 6.91
N LEU A 841 49.61 -18.36 6.84
CA LEU A 841 48.80 -19.05 5.81
C LEU A 841 47.32 -18.67 5.84
N TYR A 842 46.76 -18.39 7.03
CA TYR A 842 45.38 -17.94 7.16
C TYR A 842 45.19 -16.51 6.61
N LEU A 843 46.15 -15.61 6.83
CA LEU A 843 46.13 -14.26 6.25
C LEU A 843 46.28 -14.29 4.73
N GLU A 844 47.09 -15.20 4.17
CA GLU A 844 47.18 -15.42 2.73
C GLU A 844 45.82 -15.83 2.13
N GLU A 845 45.09 -16.76 2.75
CA GLU A 845 43.73 -17.11 2.29
C GLU A 845 42.72 -15.96 2.49
N LEU A 846 42.84 -15.15 3.55
CA LEU A 846 42.02 -13.93 3.70
C LEU A 846 42.27 -12.93 2.56
N ASP A 847 43.52 -12.69 2.14
CA ASP A 847 43.84 -11.84 0.97
C ASP A 847 43.25 -12.39 -0.33
N VAL A 848 43.24 -13.71 -0.48
CA VAL A 848 42.62 -14.38 -1.61
C VAL A 848 41.08 -14.24 -1.60
N ILE A 849 40.45 -14.22 -0.42
CA ILE A 849 39.01 -13.95 -0.26
C ILE A 849 38.70 -12.45 -0.50
N ARG A 850 39.54 -11.52 0.00
CA ARG A 850 39.43 -10.07 -0.22
C ARG A 850 39.46 -9.69 -1.71
N THR A 851 40.14 -10.47 -2.55
CA THR A 851 40.41 -10.14 -3.96
C THR A 851 39.56 -10.91 -5.00
N LYS A 852 38.80 -11.94 -4.58
CA LYS A 852 37.93 -12.74 -5.47
C LYS A 852 36.45 -12.47 -5.21
N THR A 853 35.62 -12.64 -6.23
CA THR A 853 34.15 -12.54 -6.06
C THR A 853 33.54 -13.86 -5.59
N PRO A 854 32.46 -13.85 -4.78
CA PRO A 854 31.87 -15.06 -4.18
C PRO A 854 31.40 -16.14 -5.16
N LYS A 855 31.21 -15.80 -6.44
CA LYS A 855 30.75 -16.71 -7.50
C LYS A 855 31.89 -17.41 -8.27
N THR A 856 33.14 -17.30 -7.80
CA THR A 856 34.29 -18.01 -8.40
C THR A 856 34.66 -19.26 -7.59
N ASP A 857 35.00 -20.36 -8.24
CA ASP A 857 35.37 -21.62 -7.56
C ASP A 857 36.52 -21.43 -6.57
N GLY A 858 37.48 -20.58 -6.96
CA GLY A 858 38.61 -20.19 -6.13
C GLY A 858 38.26 -19.30 -4.93
N TYR A 859 37.02 -18.83 -4.77
CA TYR A 859 36.56 -18.17 -3.54
C TYR A 859 36.06 -19.20 -2.53
N LYS A 860 35.17 -20.14 -2.94
CA LYS A 860 34.64 -21.19 -2.05
C LYS A 860 35.75 -22.06 -1.46
N ALA A 861 36.75 -22.43 -2.27
CA ALA A 861 37.91 -23.18 -1.81
C ALA A 861 38.71 -22.43 -0.73
N SER A 862 39.07 -21.17 -0.99
CA SER A 862 39.81 -20.33 -0.02
C SER A 862 39.01 -20.04 1.25
N MET A 863 37.70 -19.82 1.15
CA MET A 863 36.81 -19.68 2.31
C MET A 863 36.80 -20.95 3.18
N SER A 864 36.71 -22.13 2.55
CA SER A 864 36.79 -23.41 3.27
C SER A 864 38.15 -23.62 3.95
N HIS A 865 39.25 -23.35 3.24
CA HIS A 865 40.61 -23.40 3.79
C HIS A 865 40.79 -22.42 4.96
N ALA A 866 40.32 -21.18 4.80
CA ALA A 866 40.40 -20.15 5.84
C ALA A 866 39.63 -20.58 7.10
N ILE A 867 38.40 -21.09 6.97
CA ILE A 867 37.62 -21.60 8.10
C ILE A 867 38.33 -22.78 8.78
N ALA A 868 38.92 -23.70 8.00
CA ALA A 868 39.66 -24.84 8.54
C ALA A 868 40.95 -24.42 9.28
N LEU A 869 41.75 -23.53 8.70
CA LEU A 869 42.94 -22.94 9.34
C LEU A 869 42.55 -22.17 10.61
N ARG A 870 41.49 -21.37 10.57
CA ARG A 870 41.01 -20.59 11.71
C ARG A 870 40.56 -21.47 12.87
N SER A 871 39.88 -22.58 12.57
CA SER A 871 39.46 -23.58 13.55
C SER A 871 40.64 -24.40 14.10
N SER A 872 41.64 -24.71 13.26
CA SER A 872 42.91 -25.32 13.69
C SER A 872 43.65 -24.41 14.69
N LEU A 873 43.81 -23.13 14.36
CA LEU A 873 44.42 -22.12 15.23
C LEU A 873 43.64 -21.96 16.54
N GLU A 874 42.32 -21.87 16.48
CA GLU A 874 41.46 -21.75 17.67
C GLU A 874 41.61 -22.97 18.60
N ASN A 875 41.57 -24.19 18.07
CA ASN A 875 41.78 -25.40 18.86
C ASN A 875 43.21 -25.45 19.47
N GLN A 876 44.24 -25.10 18.70
CA GLN A 876 45.62 -25.07 19.21
C GLN A 876 45.79 -24.05 20.34
N LEU A 877 45.31 -22.82 20.14
CA LEU A 877 45.29 -21.79 21.18
C LEU A 877 44.54 -22.29 22.43
N GLN A 878 43.37 -22.90 22.28
CA GLN A 878 42.60 -23.44 23.41
C GLN A 878 43.33 -24.57 24.16
N THR A 879 44.10 -25.42 23.46
CA THR A 879 44.93 -26.46 24.09
C THR A 879 46.19 -25.93 24.79
N LEU A 880 46.72 -24.79 24.35
CA LEU A 880 47.92 -24.16 24.92
C LEU A 880 47.60 -23.22 26.08
N PHE A 881 46.44 -22.57 26.05
CA PHE A 881 46.01 -21.56 27.04
C PHE A 881 44.97 -22.04 28.05
N GLY A 882 44.48 -23.27 27.93
CA GLY A 882 43.52 -23.84 28.88
C GLY A 882 42.15 -23.16 28.81
N GLY A 883 41.29 -23.62 27.88
CA GLY A 883 39.94 -23.11 27.75
C GLY A 883 39.14 -23.15 29.06
N SER A 884 38.50 -22.02 29.40
CA SER A 884 37.59 -21.92 30.55
C SER A 884 36.35 -22.79 30.31
N THR A 885 36.23 -23.89 31.07
CA THR A 885 35.06 -24.77 31.02
C THR A 885 33.90 -24.15 31.81
N SER A 886 33.07 -23.35 31.13
CA SER A 886 31.73 -22.99 31.61
C SER A 886 30.89 -24.27 31.71
N ARG A 887 30.92 -24.86 32.91
CA ARG A 887 30.34 -26.18 33.22
C ARG A 887 28.82 -26.08 33.37
N GLU A 888 28.12 -25.97 32.24
CA GLU A 888 26.68 -26.14 32.23
C GLU A 888 26.32 -27.56 32.68
N THR A 889 25.55 -27.66 33.76
CA THR A 889 25.09 -28.93 34.30
C THR A 889 23.83 -29.36 33.55
N PRO A 890 23.82 -30.48 32.80
CA PRO A 890 22.60 -30.97 32.16
C PRO A 890 21.59 -31.37 33.24
N ARG A 891 20.45 -30.68 33.30
CA ARG A 891 19.46 -30.84 34.38
C ARG A 891 18.09 -31.24 33.86
N SER A 892 18.02 -32.41 33.24
CA SER A 892 16.78 -33.01 32.71
C SER A 892 16.71 -34.52 33.01
N THR A 893 16.52 -34.87 34.29
CA THR A 893 15.97 -36.20 34.64
C THR A 893 14.48 -36.21 34.33
N PRO A 894 13.94 -37.20 33.59
CA PRO A 894 12.52 -37.24 33.24
C PRO A 894 11.65 -37.57 34.46
N SER A 895 10.83 -36.62 34.91
CA SER A 895 9.83 -36.83 35.96
C SER A 895 8.48 -37.21 35.33
N GLN A 896 7.84 -38.24 35.88
CA GLN A 896 6.60 -38.81 35.35
C GLN A 896 5.37 -37.93 35.63
N VAL A 897 4.36 -38.08 34.78
CA VAL A 897 3.00 -37.53 34.98
C VAL A 897 2.41 -37.99 36.31
N GLN A 898 1.90 -37.05 37.11
CA GLN A 898 0.91 -37.33 38.16
C GLN A 898 -0.26 -36.34 38.09
N VAL A 899 -1.47 -36.87 38.21
CA VAL A 899 -2.73 -36.11 38.14
C VAL A 899 -3.40 -36.11 39.51
N ARG A 900 -3.78 -34.92 40.05
CA ARG A 900 -5.06 -34.69 40.79
C ARG A 900 -5.26 -33.28 41.39
N LYS A 901 -6.38 -32.66 40.98
CA LYS A 901 -7.42 -31.95 41.77
C LYS A 901 -7.08 -30.84 42.80
N VAL A 902 -7.46 -29.60 42.43
CA VAL A 902 -8.43 -28.69 43.09
C VAL A 902 -8.37 -28.45 44.62
N SER A 903 -8.19 -27.17 45.00
CA SER A 903 -8.84 -26.52 46.17
C SER A 903 -8.87 -24.98 46.04
N GLU A 904 -9.83 -24.31 46.70
CA GLU A 904 -10.12 -22.87 46.59
C GLU A 904 -9.58 -22.01 47.77
N LYS A 905 -9.70 -20.67 47.62
CA LYS A 905 -9.84 -19.55 48.62
C LYS A 905 -8.61 -18.65 48.80
N VAL A 906 -8.63 -17.31 48.69
CA VAL A 906 -9.59 -16.17 48.89
C VAL A 906 -9.16 -15.29 50.08
N ALA A 907 -8.72 -14.05 49.79
CA ALA A 907 -8.80 -12.79 50.59
C ALA A 907 -7.80 -11.77 49.98
N LYS A 908 -8.20 -10.63 49.39
CA LYS A 908 -8.75 -9.38 49.97
C LYS A 908 -7.76 -8.51 50.79
N SER A 909 -7.41 -7.35 50.25
CA SER A 909 -7.40 -6.06 50.97
C SER A 909 -7.51 -4.88 49.98
N THR A 910 -8.41 -3.94 50.25
CA THR A 910 -8.75 -2.75 49.42
C THR A 910 -7.94 -1.50 49.82
N PHE A 911 -8.36 -0.33 49.28
CA PHE A 911 -8.05 1.08 49.58
C PHE A 911 -7.13 1.77 48.56
N GLU A 912 -7.37 3.01 48.11
CA GLU A 912 -8.59 3.80 47.85
C GLU A 912 -8.17 5.08 47.08
N ILE A 913 -9.11 5.93 46.64
CA ILE A 913 -8.83 7.08 45.76
C ILE A 913 -8.99 8.42 46.51
N ALA A 914 -8.12 9.39 46.24
CA ALA A 914 -8.33 10.81 46.55
C ALA A 914 -7.99 11.66 45.31
N ASN A 915 -8.87 12.61 44.96
CA ASN A 915 -8.85 13.37 43.72
C ASN A 915 -8.54 14.87 43.94
N ALA A 916 -8.13 15.53 42.84
CA ALA A 916 -8.41 16.94 42.52
C ALA A 916 -7.73 18.07 43.35
N ALA A 917 -7.56 19.30 42.84
CA ALA A 917 -7.44 19.80 41.46
C ALA A 917 -7.01 21.30 41.45
N GLN A 918 -6.64 21.83 40.28
CA GLN A 918 -6.55 23.27 39.92
C GLN A 918 -5.47 24.09 40.67
N SER A 919 -4.90 25.17 40.11
CA SER A 919 -5.53 26.28 39.36
C SER A 919 -4.49 27.12 38.59
N LEU A 920 -4.96 28.02 37.70
CA LEU A 920 -4.12 29.06 37.07
C LEU A 920 -4.98 30.28 36.69
N SER A 921 -4.84 31.42 37.39
CA SER A 921 -5.58 32.65 37.06
C SER A 921 -4.97 33.97 37.59
N THR A 922 -4.31 34.71 36.69
CA THR A 922 -4.52 36.17 36.44
C THR A 922 -4.33 37.25 37.56
N THR A 923 -3.21 37.99 37.46
CA THR A 923 -3.07 39.50 37.47
C THR A 923 -2.69 40.31 38.76
N ILE A 924 -1.89 41.39 38.52
CA ILE A 924 -1.77 42.71 39.23
C ILE A 924 -0.48 43.03 40.07
N LYS A 925 0.42 43.80 39.41
CA LYS A 925 1.24 44.98 39.86
C LYS A 925 2.39 44.93 40.92
N ASN A 926 3.59 45.27 40.41
CA ASN A 926 4.54 46.36 40.82
C ASN A 926 5.18 46.45 42.24
N ILE A 927 6.53 46.53 42.29
CA ILE A 927 7.40 47.64 42.80
C ILE A 927 8.83 47.17 43.18
N ASP A 928 9.82 47.82 42.57
CA ASP A 928 11.22 48.13 42.94
C ASP A 928 12.18 47.19 43.72
N ALA A 929 13.48 47.39 43.43
CA ALA A 929 14.65 46.74 44.03
C ALA A 929 15.08 47.42 45.36
N PRO A 930 15.99 46.83 46.19
CA PRO A 930 17.42 46.78 45.84
C PRO A 930 18.21 45.54 46.35
N ALA A 931 19.48 45.43 45.91
CA ALA A 931 20.52 44.53 46.45
C ALA A 931 21.51 45.31 47.36
N PRO A 932 22.61 44.74 47.95
CA PRO A 932 23.13 43.35 48.00
C PRO A 932 23.23 42.89 49.51
N PRO A 933 24.29 42.32 50.16
CA PRO A 933 25.55 41.69 49.71
C PRO A 933 26.12 40.44 50.51
N LYS A 934 27.17 39.82 49.91
CA LYS A 934 28.40 39.23 50.51
C LYS A 934 28.43 37.87 51.28
N THR A 935 29.27 36.98 50.72
CA THR A 935 30.28 36.05 51.33
C THR A 935 29.92 34.79 52.13
N LYS A 936 30.05 33.61 51.48
CA LYS A 936 31.13 32.56 51.59
C LYS A 936 31.77 32.23 52.99
N PRO A 937 32.32 31.00 53.19
CA PRO A 937 31.90 29.64 52.72
C PRO A 937 32.18 28.50 53.76
N GLU A 938 32.11 27.21 53.33
CA GLU A 938 32.72 25.98 53.94
C GLU A 938 32.19 25.48 55.31
N THR A 939 32.17 24.18 55.70
CA THR A 939 32.45 22.82 55.13
C THR A 939 31.76 21.76 56.06
N ILE A 940 31.56 20.45 55.79
CA ILE A 940 31.41 19.57 54.60
C ILE A 940 30.70 18.26 55.07
N SER A 941 29.78 17.66 54.28
CA SER A 941 29.46 16.20 54.19
C SER A 941 28.37 15.96 53.13
N LYS A 942 28.70 15.51 51.91
CA LYS A 942 28.91 14.10 51.44
C LYS A 942 27.60 13.29 51.25
N ASN A 943 27.34 12.63 50.11
CA ASN A 943 28.08 12.57 48.83
C ASN A 943 27.14 12.18 47.65
N SER A 944 27.53 12.45 46.40
CA SER A 944 26.75 12.20 45.17
C SER A 944 27.63 12.19 43.91
N GLU A 945 27.41 11.28 42.96
CA GLU A 945 28.18 11.11 41.70
C GLU A 945 27.26 10.47 40.62
N LEU A 946 27.37 10.70 39.29
CA LEU A 946 27.73 11.88 38.48
C LEU A 946 27.43 11.58 36.99
N GLU A 947 26.99 12.56 36.17
CA GLU A 947 26.83 12.42 34.69
C GLU A 947 27.62 13.50 33.94
N ASP A 948 28.40 13.10 32.93
CA ASP A 948 29.40 13.97 32.25
C ASP A 948 29.27 14.04 30.71
N PHE A 949 28.12 14.50 30.24
CA PHE A 949 27.89 14.85 28.83
C PHE A 949 27.38 16.29 28.67
N GLN A 950 27.67 16.89 27.52
CA GLN A 950 27.12 18.17 27.04
C GLN A 950 26.53 18.01 25.64
N TYR A 951 25.70 18.96 25.23
CA TYR A 951 24.98 18.97 23.96
C TYR A 951 25.59 20.03 23.02
N THR A 952 25.75 19.71 21.74
CA THR A 952 26.23 20.63 20.68
C THR A 952 25.40 20.42 19.42
N ILE A 953 25.28 21.41 18.54
CA ILE A 953 24.52 21.27 17.29
C ILE A 953 25.49 21.05 16.14
N GLN A 954 25.46 19.90 15.46
CA GLN A 954 26.23 19.68 14.23
C GLN A 954 25.48 20.29 13.04
N ILE A 955 26.17 21.09 12.22
CA ILE A 955 25.60 21.82 11.08
C ILE A 955 26.23 21.44 9.72
N GLY A 956 26.88 20.29 9.64
CA GLY A 956 27.49 19.78 8.41
C GLY A 956 28.75 18.96 8.62
N ALA A 957 29.08 18.14 7.63
CA ALA A 957 30.25 17.27 7.60
C ALA A 957 30.83 17.18 6.18
N PHE A 958 32.03 17.73 5.97
CA PHE A 958 32.57 18.00 4.63
C PHE A 958 33.93 17.33 4.39
N SER A 959 34.12 16.76 3.20
CA SER A 959 35.40 16.18 2.75
C SER A 959 36.44 17.24 2.40
N SER A 960 35.99 18.44 1.98
CA SER A 960 36.78 19.65 1.83
C SER A 960 35.91 20.86 2.18
N TRP A 961 36.53 21.94 2.69
CA TRP A 961 35.77 23.05 3.27
C TRP A 961 34.90 23.79 2.21
N PRO A 962 33.59 24.01 2.46
CA PRO A 962 32.71 24.76 1.54
C PRO A 962 33.18 26.18 1.26
N LYS A 963 32.72 26.77 0.14
CA LYS A 963 33.03 28.15 -0.23
C LYS A 963 31.93 29.15 0.16
N ASP A 964 30.84 28.69 0.73
CA ASP A 964 29.66 29.51 1.00
C ASP A 964 29.79 30.30 2.30
N ASP A 965 29.68 31.63 2.21
CA ASP A 965 29.79 32.58 3.33
C ASP A 965 28.52 32.61 4.22
N LEU A 966 27.98 31.44 4.55
CA LEU A 966 26.89 31.28 5.52
C LEU A 966 27.37 31.68 6.93
N LYS A 967 26.64 32.62 7.54
CA LYS A 967 26.91 33.24 8.86
C LYS A 967 27.26 32.24 9.98
N TRP A 968 26.66 31.06 9.93
CA TRP A 968 26.84 29.97 10.89
C TRP A 968 28.21 29.28 10.76
N TYR A 969 28.71 29.04 9.53
CA TYR A 969 30.01 28.37 9.36
C TYR A 969 31.19 29.21 9.87
N ALA A 970 31.10 30.54 9.79
CA ALA A 970 32.09 31.47 10.33
C ALA A 970 32.13 31.47 11.88
N SER A 971 31.05 31.07 12.54
CA SER A 971 30.91 30.98 14.00
C SER A 971 30.98 29.53 14.53
N SER A 972 31.19 28.55 13.64
CA SER A 972 31.24 27.12 13.98
C SER A 972 32.63 26.62 14.41
N THR A 973 32.63 25.72 15.40
CA THR A 973 33.80 24.96 15.85
C THR A 973 34.03 23.78 14.91
N LYS A 974 35.27 23.59 14.46
CA LYS A 974 35.63 22.62 13.43
C LYS A 974 36.42 21.46 14.02
N ILE A 975 35.89 20.24 13.93
CA ILE A 975 36.57 19.02 14.36
C ILE A 975 36.85 18.17 13.11
N LYS A 976 38.13 17.93 12.82
CA LYS A 976 38.52 17.01 11.74
C LYS A 976 38.69 15.61 12.33
N SER A 977 37.98 14.64 11.76
CA SER A 977 38.11 13.22 12.11
C SER A 977 39.20 12.54 11.27
N ASP A 978 39.75 11.42 11.76
CA ASP A 978 40.91 10.74 11.16
C ASP A 978 40.67 10.23 9.73
N ASN A 979 39.40 9.97 9.39
CA ASN A 979 38.94 9.66 8.04
C ASN A 979 38.89 10.87 7.08
N GLY A 980 39.47 12.01 7.47
CA GLY A 980 39.64 13.19 6.63
C GLY A 980 38.48 14.20 6.68
N ILE A 981 37.31 13.81 7.17
CA ILE A 981 36.09 14.64 7.17
C ILE A 981 36.19 15.75 8.24
N ILE A 982 35.78 16.96 7.89
CA ILE A 982 35.66 18.11 8.79
C ILE A 982 34.18 18.27 9.19
N ARG A 983 33.89 18.10 10.48
CA ARG A 983 32.55 18.31 11.07
C ARG A 983 32.46 19.69 11.72
N CYS A 984 31.32 20.35 11.56
CA CYS A 984 31.07 21.71 12.03
C CYS A 984 30.03 21.69 13.17
N PHE A 985 30.37 22.28 14.32
CA PHE A 985 29.51 22.32 15.50
C PHE A 985 29.24 23.75 15.96
N ILE A 986 28.04 24.03 16.47
CA ILE A 986 27.63 25.31 17.05
C ILE A 986 27.08 25.08 18.46
N GLY A 987 27.52 25.94 19.39
CA GLY A 987 27.07 25.96 20.77
C GLY A 987 27.59 24.80 21.63
N THR A 988 27.52 25.01 22.93
CA THR A 988 27.69 24.00 23.98
C THR A 988 26.62 24.28 25.03
N PHE A 989 25.67 23.36 25.17
CA PHE A 989 24.49 23.50 26.01
C PHE A 989 24.54 22.42 27.11
N ASP A 990 24.26 22.79 28.35
CA ASP A 990 24.27 21.84 29.48
C ASP A 990 22.95 21.06 29.62
N GLY A 991 21.91 21.39 28.85
CA GLY A 991 20.64 20.67 28.81
C GLY A 991 20.04 20.53 27.40
N PRO A 992 19.25 19.47 27.14
CA PRO A 992 18.72 19.19 25.80
C PRO A 992 17.67 20.20 25.32
N SER A 993 16.91 20.86 26.22
CA SER A 993 15.88 21.84 25.84
C SER A 993 16.49 23.07 25.17
N GLU A 994 17.54 23.66 25.77
CA GLU A 994 18.22 24.84 25.23
C GLU A 994 18.86 24.55 23.87
N ALA A 995 19.42 23.34 23.71
CA ALA A 995 19.95 22.89 22.43
C ALA A 995 18.85 22.74 21.36
N ASN A 996 17.64 22.33 21.74
CA ASN A 996 16.51 22.18 20.81
C ASN A 996 15.89 23.53 20.40
N ASP A 997 15.75 24.46 21.34
CA ASP A 997 15.29 25.82 21.03
C ASP A 997 16.25 26.54 20.08
N PHE A 998 17.57 26.33 20.24
CA PHE A 998 18.58 26.90 19.35
C PHE A 998 18.71 26.14 18.01
N LEU A 999 18.43 24.83 17.99
CA LEU A 999 18.38 24.02 16.76
C LEU A 999 17.31 24.55 15.80
N ASN A 1000 16.11 24.83 16.30
CA ASN A 1000 14.99 25.36 15.51
C ASN A 1000 15.34 26.67 14.78
N VAL A 1001 16.23 27.50 15.35
CA VAL A 1001 16.70 28.75 14.73
C VAL A 1001 17.72 28.49 13.62
N ILE A 1002 18.55 27.44 13.75
CA ILE A 1002 19.56 27.07 12.75
C ILE A 1002 18.92 26.34 11.56
N GLN A 1003 17.92 25.49 11.80
CA GLN A 1003 17.25 24.68 10.75
C GLN A 1003 16.52 25.51 9.70
N VAL A 1004 16.24 26.80 9.95
CA VAL A 1004 15.73 27.75 8.95
C VAL A 1004 16.77 28.07 7.86
N ASP A 1005 18.07 28.07 8.19
CA ASP A 1005 19.16 28.29 7.22
C ASP A 1005 19.87 26.99 6.80
N ILE A 1006 19.88 25.95 7.66
CA ILE A 1006 20.59 24.67 7.46
C ILE A 1006 19.68 23.52 7.93
N PRO A 1007 18.77 23.01 7.08
CA PRO A 1007 17.72 22.05 7.49
C PRO A 1007 18.24 20.70 8.01
N ASP A 1008 19.44 20.30 7.61
CA ASP A 1008 20.10 19.05 8.00
C ASP A 1008 20.89 19.15 9.32
N ALA A 1009 20.82 20.29 10.03
CA ALA A 1009 21.40 20.44 11.35
C ALA A 1009 20.72 19.53 12.39
N PHE A 1010 21.48 19.00 13.35
CA PHE A 1010 20.96 18.15 14.43
C PHE A 1010 21.81 18.22 15.72
N ILE A 1011 21.25 17.81 16.86
CA ILE A 1011 21.94 17.81 18.15
C ILE A 1011 22.78 16.54 18.35
N SER A 1012 24.03 16.74 18.78
CA SER A 1012 24.99 15.70 19.14
C SER A 1012 25.36 15.78 20.62
N LYS A 1013 25.54 14.63 21.28
CA LYS A 1013 26.04 14.52 22.67
C LYS A 1013 27.55 14.31 22.65
N VAL A 1014 28.29 15.07 23.46
CA VAL A 1014 29.75 15.04 23.54
C VAL A 1014 30.19 14.93 25.02
N PRO A 1015 31.18 14.09 25.38
CA PRO A 1015 31.73 14.07 26.73
C PRO A 1015 32.38 15.41 27.12
N ARG A 1016 32.32 15.80 28.40
CA ARG A 1016 32.81 17.13 28.85
C ARG A 1016 34.31 17.39 28.61
N ASP A 1017 35.15 16.36 28.63
CA ASP A 1017 36.61 16.50 28.53
C ASP A 1017 37.12 16.52 27.07
N ILE A 1018 36.75 17.55 26.30
CA ILE A 1018 37.49 17.96 25.09
C ILE A 1018 37.79 19.45 25.15
N SER A 1019 39.00 19.79 25.57
CA SER A 1019 39.49 21.18 25.58
C SER A 1019 39.95 21.61 24.18
N ILE A 1020 39.23 22.55 23.57
CA ILE A 1020 39.49 23.04 22.21
C ILE A 1020 40.27 24.37 22.30
N SER A 1021 41.49 24.40 21.75
CA SER A 1021 42.37 25.58 21.77
C SER A 1021 42.72 26.09 20.35
N SER A 1022 42.64 27.41 20.16
CA SER A 1022 42.82 28.10 18.87
C SER A 1022 44.27 28.15 18.35
N PRO A 1023 44.50 28.29 17.02
CA PRO A 1023 45.83 28.10 16.41
C PRO A 1023 46.68 29.38 16.25
N ALA A 1024 48.02 29.23 16.24
CA ALA A 1024 48.96 30.30 15.86
C ALA A 1024 50.29 29.81 15.22
N LYS A 1025 50.37 29.92 13.88
CA LYS A 1025 51.52 30.25 12.99
C LYS A 1025 52.97 29.72 13.24
N GLN A 1026 53.51 29.11 12.17
CA GLN A 1026 54.88 29.26 11.58
C GLN A 1026 56.10 28.78 12.45
N SER A 1027 57.21 28.24 11.91
CA SER A 1027 57.84 28.37 10.59
C SER A 1027 58.83 27.22 10.26
N THR A 1028 59.08 26.99 8.95
CA THR A 1028 60.33 26.50 8.28
C THR A 1028 61.34 25.53 8.94
N GLN A 1029 61.65 24.43 8.23
CA GLN A 1029 62.98 23.85 7.84
C GLN A 1029 64.29 24.31 8.54
N PRO A 1030 65.34 23.44 8.65
CA PRO A 1030 65.74 22.46 7.63
C PRO A 1030 66.28 21.07 8.09
N THR A 1031 66.62 20.28 7.06
CA THR A 1031 67.52 19.11 6.97
C THR A 1031 68.85 19.21 7.78
N ASN A 1032 69.63 18.15 8.08
CA ASN A 1032 70.12 17.08 7.16
C ASN A 1032 70.88 15.89 7.85
N LEU A 1033 70.96 14.75 7.13
CA LEU A 1033 72.08 13.76 7.00
C LEU A 1033 72.66 12.89 8.17
N SER A 1034 72.69 11.56 7.92
CA SER A 1034 73.76 10.55 8.23
C SER A 1034 74.19 10.24 9.70
N GLU A 1035 74.61 9.03 10.12
CA GLU A 1035 74.73 7.70 9.49
C GLU A 1035 74.79 6.53 10.54
N VAL A 1036 74.43 5.30 10.11
CA VAL A 1036 75.21 4.02 10.13
C VAL A 1036 76.34 3.83 11.21
N ASP A 1037 76.64 2.71 11.93
CA ASP A 1037 76.11 1.30 12.14
C ASP A 1037 77.13 0.44 13.04
N HIS A 1038 77.19 -0.93 13.06
CA HIS A 1038 78.31 -1.94 13.40
C HIS A 1038 78.12 -3.10 14.63
N THR A 1039 78.34 -4.50 14.91
CA THR A 1039 79.23 -5.92 14.96
C THR A 1039 80.66 -6.23 15.81
N ASP A 1040 81.08 -6.30 17.21
CA ASP A 1040 81.37 -7.24 18.54
C ASP A 1040 82.39 -8.50 18.81
N SER A 1041 83.67 -8.42 19.24
CA SER A 1041 84.72 -9.49 19.48
C SER A 1041 85.81 -9.11 20.55
N SER A 1042 86.36 -10.03 21.37
CA SER A 1042 86.60 -9.80 22.83
C SER A 1042 88.01 -9.86 23.45
N SER A 1043 88.10 -9.33 24.70
CA SER A 1043 88.29 -10.12 25.96
C SER A 1043 89.34 -9.58 26.96
N GLY A 1044 88.93 -9.45 28.24
CA GLY A 1044 89.82 -9.42 29.42
C GLY A 1044 90.70 -8.17 29.67
N ASN A 1045 90.43 -7.28 30.64
CA ASN A 1045 89.20 -7.15 31.42
C ASN A 1045 88.02 -7.00 30.47
N PHE A 1046 86.94 -7.75 30.72
CA PHE A 1046 85.75 -7.67 29.89
C PHE A 1046 85.01 -6.38 30.20
N GLN A 1047 85.41 -5.28 29.55
CA GLN A 1047 84.46 -4.22 29.24
C GLN A 1047 83.30 -4.89 28.51
N GLN A 1048 82.16 -5.05 29.19
CA GLN A 1048 81.01 -5.71 28.61
C GLN A 1048 80.25 -4.69 27.79
N PHE A 1049 80.23 -4.89 26.49
CA PHE A 1049 79.52 -4.01 25.59
C PHE A 1049 78.04 -4.39 25.59
N ARG A 1050 77.16 -3.40 25.66
CA ARG A 1050 75.71 -3.59 25.67
C ARG A 1050 75.08 -2.51 24.81
N LEU A 1051 74.30 -2.91 23.82
CA LEU A 1051 73.49 -1.97 23.04
C LEU A 1051 72.31 -1.52 23.90
N LYS A 1052 72.12 -0.22 24.08
CA LYS A 1052 70.87 0.40 24.53
C LYS A 1052 70.08 0.76 23.28
N ILE A 1053 68.98 0.06 23.02
CA ILE A 1053 68.29 0.10 21.73
C ILE A 1053 67.23 1.21 21.71
N CYS A 1054 66.39 1.28 22.75
CA CYS A 1054 65.42 2.36 22.94
C CYS A 1054 65.06 2.52 24.42
N THR A 1055 64.29 3.56 24.75
CA THR A 1055 63.68 3.74 26.07
C THR A 1055 62.30 4.34 25.88
N VAL A 1056 61.28 3.65 26.38
CA VAL A 1056 59.88 3.98 26.08
C VAL A 1056 59.14 4.30 27.37
N THR A 1057 58.58 5.51 27.43
CA THR A 1057 57.91 6.15 28.58
C THR A 1057 56.38 6.03 28.56
N ALA A 1058 55.81 5.45 27.50
CA ALA A 1058 54.38 5.31 27.27
C ALA A 1058 54.07 3.99 26.54
N ALA A 1059 52.79 3.70 26.30
CA ALA A 1059 52.38 2.50 25.59
C ALA A 1059 52.90 2.50 24.13
N MET A 1060 53.91 1.67 23.86
CA MET A 1060 54.57 1.56 22.56
C MET A 1060 53.61 1.16 21.44
N ASN A 1061 53.68 1.83 20.28
CA ASN A 1061 52.81 1.56 19.14
C ASN A 1061 53.06 0.17 18.52
N SER A 1062 52.10 -0.32 17.73
CA SER A 1062 52.13 -1.67 17.12
C SER A 1062 53.28 -1.86 16.12
N ALA A 1063 53.57 -0.86 15.29
CA ALA A 1063 54.64 -0.95 14.29
C ALA A 1063 56.03 -1.06 14.92
N ASP A 1064 56.32 -0.28 15.95
CA ASP A 1064 57.61 -0.31 16.64
C ASP A 1064 57.73 -1.55 17.56
N LYS A 1065 56.64 -2.03 18.15
CA LYS A 1065 56.59 -3.36 18.79
C LYS A 1065 56.96 -4.47 17.79
N ALA A 1066 56.36 -4.48 16.60
CA ALA A 1066 56.67 -5.47 15.57
C ALA A 1066 58.13 -5.40 15.09
N ARG A 1067 58.71 -4.19 14.97
CA ARG A 1067 60.14 -4.00 14.70
C ARG A 1067 61.02 -4.55 15.83
N LEU A 1068 60.65 -4.30 17.09
CA LEU A 1068 61.41 -4.77 18.26
C LEU A 1068 61.37 -6.30 18.40
N MET A 1069 60.20 -6.92 18.14
CA MET A 1069 60.04 -8.38 18.15
C MET A 1069 60.82 -9.04 17.01
N ARG A 1070 60.78 -8.47 15.79
CA ARG A 1070 61.61 -8.95 14.66
C ARG A 1070 63.11 -8.84 14.95
N LEU A 1071 63.54 -7.74 15.60
CA LEU A 1071 64.93 -7.58 16.06
C LEU A 1071 65.30 -8.64 17.12
N GLY A 1072 64.36 -9.05 17.97
CA GLY A 1072 64.55 -10.09 19.00
C GLY A 1072 64.88 -11.49 18.45
N ASN A 1073 64.51 -11.78 17.20
CA ASN A 1073 64.89 -13.03 16.52
C ASN A 1073 66.31 -12.99 15.93
N GLU A 1074 66.88 -11.79 15.72
CA GLU A 1074 68.22 -11.59 15.16
C GLU A 1074 69.26 -11.25 16.24
N ILE A 1075 68.84 -10.58 17.32
CA ILE A 1075 69.68 -10.14 18.44
C ILE A 1075 68.92 -10.44 19.75
N PRO A 1076 69.50 -11.20 20.71
CA PRO A 1076 68.82 -11.52 21.95
C PRO A 1076 68.69 -10.28 22.86
N LEU A 1077 67.45 -9.90 23.15
CA LEU A 1077 67.13 -8.69 23.92
C LEU A 1077 66.95 -8.94 25.42
N VAL A 1078 67.09 -7.86 26.21
CA VAL A 1078 66.84 -7.82 27.66
C VAL A 1078 66.21 -6.46 28.00
N SER A 1079 65.05 -6.45 28.66
CA SER A 1079 64.40 -5.23 29.14
C SER A 1079 64.84 -4.86 30.57
N ARG A 1080 64.71 -3.59 30.94
CA ARG A 1080 64.82 -3.11 32.33
C ARG A 1080 63.90 -1.91 32.57
N HIS A 1081 63.06 -2.00 33.59
CA HIS A 1081 62.26 -0.86 34.04
C HIS A 1081 63.12 0.15 34.81
N VAL A 1082 62.94 1.43 34.53
CA VAL A 1082 63.65 2.57 35.12
C VAL A 1082 62.62 3.70 35.33
N GLY A 1083 61.98 3.71 36.50
CA GLY A 1083 60.81 4.56 36.75
C GLY A 1083 59.65 4.18 35.82
N ASN A 1084 58.91 5.18 35.32
CA ASN A 1084 57.81 4.98 34.37
C ASN A 1084 58.28 4.65 32.93
N ALA A 1085 59.54 4.28 32.73
CA ALA A 1085 60.10 3.93 31.43
C ALA A 1085 60.61 2.49 31.38
N THR A 1086 60.45 1.84 30.24
CA THR A 1086 61.09 0.55 29.95
C THR A 1086 62.21 0.77 28.95
N ALA A 1087 63.45 0.47 29.36
CA ALA A 1087 64.62 0.53 28.51
C ALA A 1087 64.94 -0.87 27.97
N TYR A 1088 65.11 -0.97 26.66
CA TYR A 1088 65.43 -2.22 25.98
C TYR A 1088 66.90 -2.24 25.57
N TYR A 1089 67.56 -3.36 25.83
CA TYR A 1089 68.99 -3.58 25.60
C TYR A 1089 69.22 -4.90 24.85
N SER A 1090 70.41 -5.09 24.30
CA SER A 1090 70.93 -6.42 24.00
C SER A 1090 71.30 -7.18 25.28
N LYS A 1091 71.57 -8.48 25.17
CA LYS A 1091 72.45 -9.18 26.12
C LYS A 1091 73.84 -8.51 26.15
N THR A 1092 74.62 -8.77 27.21
CA THR A 1092 76.00 -8.29 27.29
C THR A 1092 76.91 -9.13 26.41
N TYR A 1093 77.84 -8.42 25.79
CA TYR A 1093 78.82 -8.93 24.86
C TYR A 1093 80.21 -8.80 25.46
N THR A 1094 81.05 -9.81 25.27
CA THR A 1094 82.44 -9.85 25.76
C THR A 1094 83.40 -8.90 25.03
N ASN A 1095 82.90 -8.14 24.06
CA ASN A 1095 83.30 -8.22 22.65
C ASN A 1095 83.13 -6.78 22.00
N PHE A 1096 83.97 -6.31 21.03
CA PHE A 1096 83.84 -5.09 20.18
C PHE A 1096 83.74 -5.21 18.60
N ALA A 1097 84.25 -6.25 17.87
CA ALA A 1097 83.74 -6.72 16.51
C ALA A 1097 83.01 -8.20 16.15
N ASP A 1098 81.71 -8.83 16.12
CA ASP A 1098 80.17 -9.04 16.58
C ASP A 1098 78.83 -8.09 16.88
N ALA A 1099 78.63 -6.97 17.67
CA ALA A 1099 78.26 -5.46 17.60
C ALA A 1099 79.38 -4.22 17.53
N GLU A 1100 80.32 -3.71 16.60
CA GLU A 1100 80.78 -3.37 15.11
C GLU A 1100 80.69 -4.08 13.55
N GLU A 1101 79.75 -4.55 12.58
CA GLU A 1101 78.31 -4.82 11.98
C GLU A 1101 76.87 -4.86 12.73
N ALA A 1102 76.36 -5.76 13.59
CA ALA A 1102 75.03 -5.77 14.27
C ALA A 1102 74.32 -4.49 14.85
N LEU A 1103 74.96 -3.39 15.30
CA LEU A 1103 74.26 -2.08 15.46
C LEU A 1103 73.81 -1.53 14.09
N LYS A 1104 74.40 -2.00 12.97
CA LYS A 1104 73.82 -1.98 11.62
C LYS A 1104 72.48 -2.67 11.69
N THR A 1105 72.40 -3.91 12.16
CA THR A 1105 71.14 -4.66 12.23
C THR A 1105 70.08 -3.89 13.02
N CYS A 1106 70.41 -3.29 14.18
CA CYS A 1106 69.49 -2.39 14.89
C CYS A 1106 69.08 -1.15 14.05
N LYS A 1107 70.03 -0.35 13.56
CA LYS A 1107 69.77 0.90 12.82
C LYS A 1107 69.06 0.65 11.47
N ARG A 1108 69.52 -0.33 10.70
CA ARG A 1108 68.94 -0.85 9.44
C ARG A 1108 67.52 -1.39 9.62
N ARG A 1109 67.19 -1.98 10.78
CA ARG A 1109 65.82 -2.40 11.14
C ARG A 1109 64.96 -1.23 11.67
N GLY A 1110 65.50 -0.02 11.78
CA GLY A 1110 64.77 1.23 12.06
C GLY A 1110 65.10 1.91 13.40
N PHE A 1111 66.01 1.36 14.21
CA PHE A 1111 66.36 1.92 15.53
C PHE A 1111 67.58 2.85 15.44
N SER A 1112 67.38 4.07 14.93
CA SER A 1112 68.42 5.11 14.78
C SER A 1112 69.16 5.43 16.07
N ASP A 1113 68.42 5.50 17.17
CA ASP A 1113 68.84 6.04 18.47
C ASP A 1113 69.57 4.98 19.32
N ALA A 1114 69.74 3.78 18.78
CA ALA A 1114 70.46 2.70 19.43
C ALA A 1114 71.93 3.08 19.63
N SER A 1115 72.45 2.85 20.85
CA SER A 1115 73.77 3.32 21.28
C SER A 1115 74.54 2.24 22.03
N LEU A 1116 75.84 2.11 21.73
CA LEU A 1116 76.74 1.19 22.41
C LEU A 1116 77.11 1.75 23.81
N GLN A 1117 76.89 0.95 24.85
CA GLN A 1117 77.33 1.26 26.21
C GLN A 1117 78.49 0.35 26.61
N ILE A 1118 79.54 0.95 27.16
CA ILE A 1118 80.73 0.26 27.66
C ILE A 1118 80.58 0.07 29.17
N LEU A 1119 80.54 -1.17 29.66
CA LEU A 1119 80.41 -1.50 31.07
C LEU A 1119 81.75 -2.01 31.61
N ASN A 1120 82.42 -1.24 32.47
CA ASN A 1120 83.67 -1.64 33.15
C ASN A 1120 83.45 -2.73 34.21
#